data_AF-A0A098Y3B3-F1
#
_entry.id   AF-A0A098Y3B3-F1
#
_cell.length_a   1.000
_cell.length_b   1.000
_cell.length_c   1.000
_cell.angle_alpha   90.00
_cell.angle_beta   90.00
_cell.angle_gamma   90.00
#
_symmetry.space_group_name_H-M   'P 1'
#
loop_
_entity.id
_entity.type
_entity.pdbx_description
1 polymer ?
#
loop_
_entity_poly.entity_id
_entity_poly.type
_entity_poly.pdbx_seq_one_letter_code
_entity_poly.pdbx_strand_id
1 'polypeptide(L)'
;MADVQTGLRFDAQAQLTVLPPGSPERGFGFAIWDDAAPAFRRFILSHTRDRNRIIPPPRDAGCAAIIPVLLALVPRPDNNYDSRAIAVTAPPSHGGDVFERHLGYLYSKWLHHMAPLITDLTTHSPVPAGCHGYIELHELHEWDDPEVEDEPWTPTTDSPLTPAEEAALGYRMGTLRLQWAWSDDLKPVISEYIDDKIRKEHAGGPAADAGRGLAETEVRQAHLARRDTRLRTAQAAQATTNNARSQARAARDAAAVAQNAIWATWRREPHGRHGITAVSSGIFGSRHVLLLDGQAAEIGQWHVPHGPLTLVDERLRAAALGALEAHGISRHSSPDLDDLADFPNATVSIRESSWSVRVIEADHAPDQLREIARYDLATEVVMVYARPHREPVQTLLRRHGVDADTVWSIDPPVKSDRQDPTDLERGTQPVQLRLRNRVRGHLPPEHAEVLGIQWGKLGASIHRSTHKELRANTYYLRELGTLLGVNAATLRPARCRLCHNNALASPDGLAYCFACVRWAQGRWLRDNGTDGPWIESVVWALRRVVELEFSGPPSVAQLNRLHVSDPDIADAAMLCRFLIPRPALATLRARSYGTARSWAQWLHLADLLEGGLRTSRGTITVATDGHPCRSMLERHVDDFLHHSGIAHDIEPAYPRHPDLNTTGLRADWLLHDSTYVEALGMPDEPAYAAKVARKRELARHTGIPLLTLTAEDLNRLPEIFAAWLPAAPATGGATTPAPF
;
A
#
# COMPACT_ATOMS: atom_id res chain seq x y z
N MET A 1 -34.00 33.74 9.07
CA MET A 1 -34.20 32.99 7.80
C MET A 1 -34.69 34.00 6.78
N ALA A 2 -33.79 34.56 5.99
CA ALA A 2 -34.12 35.47 4.91
C ALA A 2 -34.60 34.66 3.69
N ASP A 3 -35.55 35.21 2.93
CA ASP A 3 -36.12 34.65 1.69
C ASP A 3 -35.10 33.86 0.87
N VAL A 4 -35.38 32.58 0.63
CA VAL A 4 -34.64 31.82 -0.38
C VAL A 4 -35.06 32.38 -1.74
N GLN A 5 -34.24 33.28 -2.28
CA GLN A 5 -34.43 33.84 -3.61
C GLN A 5 -34.43 32.71 -4.65
N THR A 6 -35.56 32.52 -5.32
CA THR A 6 -35.84 31.38 -6.22
C THR A 6 -35.33 31.58 -7.65
N GLY A 7 -34.57 32.63 -7.94
CA GLY A 7 -34.15 33.01 -9.31
C GLY A 7 -32.66 33.33 -9.46
N LEU A 8 -32.20 33.42 -10.71
CA LEU A 8 -30.86 33.87 -11.06
C LEU A 8 -30.65 35.33 -10.64
N ARG A 9 -29.50 35.63 -10.03
CA ARG A 9 -29.16 36.98 -9.57
C ARG A 9 -27.90 37.50 -10.24
N PHE A 10 -27.95 38.68 -10.83
CA PHE A 10 -26.73 39.39 -11.20
C PHE A 10 -26.09 40.01 -9.96
N ASP A 11 -24.86 39.62 -9.66
CA ASP A 11 -24.05 40.20 -8.61
C ASP A 11 -23.04 41.17 -9.23
N ALA A 12 -23.29 42.47 -9.08
CA ALA A 12 -22.47 43.52 -9.68
C ALA A 12 -21.06 43.59 -9.07
N GLN A 13 -20.91 43.22 -7.80
CA GLN A 13 -19.63 43.26 -7.10
C GLN A 13 -18.74 42.07 -7.48
N ALA A 14 -19.32 40.87 -7.58
CA ALA A 14 -18.61 39.68 -8.02
C ALA A 14 -18.47 39.61 -9.55
N GLN A 15 -19.28 40.38 -10.29
CA GLN A 15 -19.44 40.29 -11.75
C GLN A 15 -19.86 38.88 -12.19
N LEU A 16 -20.91 38.34 -11.58
CA LEU A 16 -21.41 37.00 -11.83
C LEU A 16 -22.92 36.97 -12.02
N THR A 17 -23.41 36.06 -12.85
CA THR A 17 -24.82 35.65 -12.85
C THR A 17 -24.91 34.41 -11.98
N VAL A 18 -25.39 34.62 -10.75
CA VAL A 18 -25.32 33.65 -9.66
C VAL A 18 -26.54 32.73 -9.70
N LEU A 19 -26.27 31.42 -9.70
CA LEU A 19 -27.26 30.36 -9.54
C LEU A 19 -27.96 30.48 -8.18
N PRO A 20 -29.29 30.22 -8.10
CA PRO A 20 -29.97 30.21 -6.82
C PRO A 20 -29.33 29.17 -5.88
N PRO A 21 -29.12 29.53 -4.60
CA PRO A 21 -28.52 28.62 -3.64
C PRO A 21 -29.42 27.40 -3.39
N GLY A 22 -28.82 26.21 -3.32
CA GLY A 22 -29.53 24.99 -2.94
C GLY A 22 -29.71 24.85 -1.43
N SER A 23 -30.23 23.70 -0.99
CA SER A 23 -30.37 23.41 0.44
C SER A 23 -29.03 23.59 1.18
N PRO A 24 -28.99 24.35 2.30
CA PRO A 24 -27.78 24.57 3.10
C PRO A 24 -27.13 23.27 3.61
N GLU A 25 -27.91 22.19 3.72
CA GLU A 25 -27.50 20.90 4.27
C GLU A 25 -26.62 20.07 3.30
N ARG A 26 -26.46 20.50 2.04
CA ARG A 26 -25.77 19.72 0.99
C ARG A 26 -24.77 20.58 0.20
N GLY A 27 -23.56 20.71 0.73
CA GLY A 27 -22.43 21.31 0.01
C GLY A 27 -21.81 20.36 -1.03
N PHE A 28 -21.54 20.85 -2.23
CA PHE A 28 -20.87 20.10 -3.29
C PHE A 28 -19.35 20.32 -3.23
N GLY A 29 -18.58 19.24 -3.19
CA GLY A 29 -17.12 19.31 -3.34
C GLY A 29 -16.70 19.38 -4.80
N PHE A 30 -15.46 19.83 -5.03
CA PHE A 30 -14.79 19.86 -6.32
C PHE A 30 -13.31 19.47 -6.15
N ALA A 31 -12.66 19.04 -7.23
CA ALA A 31 -11.27 18.60 -7.20
C ALA A 31 -10.33 19.81 -7.19
N ILE A 32 -9.47 19.91 -6.18
CA ILE A 32 -8.40 20.91 -6.04
C ILE A 32 -7.07 20.18 -6.24
N TRP A 33 -6.14 20.77 -7.00
CA TRP A 33 -4.79 20.24 -7.23
C TRP A 33 -3.72 21.22 -6.75
N ASP A 34 -2.50 20.73 -6.52
CA ASP A 34 -1.41 21.50 -5.89
C ASP A 34 -1.02 22.77 -6.65
N ASP A 35 -1.21 22.79 -7.98
CA ASP A 35 -0.98 23.97 -8.81
C ASP A 35 -1.98 25.10 -8.55
N ALA A 36 -3.15 24.80 -7.96
CA ALA A 36 -4.13 25.78 -7.52
C ALA A 36 -3.84 26.35 -6.11
N ALA A 37 -2.90 25.77 -5.35
CA ALA A 37 -2.64 26.17 -3.96
C ALA A 37 -2.34 27.67 -3.77
N PRO A 38 -1.54 28.34 -4.64
CA PRO A 38 -1.31 29.79 -4.52
C PRO A 38 -2.58 30.62 -4.76
N ALA A 39 -3.39 30.26 -5.75
CA ALA A 39 -4.65 30.95 -6.05
C ALA A 39 -5.69 30.70 -4.95
N PHE A 40 -5.74 29.47 -4.44
CA PHE A 40 -6.59 29.08 -3.32
C PHE A 40 -6.23 29.83 -2.04
N ARG A 41 -4.93 29.89 -1.67
CA ARG A 41 -4.47 30.70 -0.53
C ARG A 41 -4.85 32.18 -0.67
N ARG A 42 -4.62 32.80 -1.83
CA ARG A 42 -5.02 34.20 -2.07
C ARG A 42 -6.52 34.40 -1.88
N PHE A 43 -7.31 33.47 -2.41
CA PHE A 43 -8.76 33.49 -2.28
C PHE A 43 -9.19 33.40 -0.81
N ILE A 44 -8.66 32.44 -0.04
CA ILE A 44 -8.95 32.29 1.39
C ILE A 44 -8.56 33.54 2.17
N LEU A 45 -7.32 34.04 2.01
CA LEU A 45 -6.84 35.23 2.71
C LEU A 45 -7.69 36.48 2.44
N SER A 46 -8.25 36.62 1.23
CA SER A 46 -9.15 37.74 0.92
C SER A 46 -10.48 37.66 1.68
N HIS A 47 -10.86 36.48 2.16
CA HIS A 47 -12.13 36.21 2.84
C HIS A 47 -11.98 36.14 4.36
N THR A 48 -10.81 35.77 4.87
CA THR A 48 -10.53 35.65 6.32
C THR A 48 -10.13 36.97 6.98
N ARG A 49 -9.82 38.01 6.20
CA ARG A 49 -9.48 39.36 6.71
C ARG A 49 -10.65 40.06 7.42
N ASP A 50 -11.89 39.75 7.05
CA ASP A 50 -13.09 40.32 7.65
C ASP A 50 -13.80 39.28 8.51
N ARG A 51 -13.54 39.31 9.82
CA ARG A 51 -14.14 38.39 10.79
C ARG A 51 -15.66 38.49 10.87
N ASN A 52 -16.26 39.61 10.44
CA ASN A 52 -17.72 39.76 10.44
C ASN A 52 -18.41 38.87 9.41
N ARG A 53 -17.64 38.23 8.50
CA ARG A 53 -18.16 37.27 7.52
C ARG A 53 -18.30 35.85 8.08
N ILE A 54 -17.75 35.59 9.28
CA ILE A 54 -17.87 34.29 9.94
C ILE A 54 -19.29 34.18 10.49
N ILE A 55 -20.02 33.16 10.03
CA ILE A 55 -21.39 32.90 10.48
C ILE A 55 -21.53 31.47 11.00
N PRO A 56 -22.57 31.19 11.81
CA PRO A 56 -22.88 29.82 12.23
C PRO A 56 -23.08 28.89 11.03
N PRO A 57 -22.66 27.63 11.14
CA PRO A 57 -22.78 26.68 10.06
C PRO A 57 -24.25 26.26 9.83
N PRO A 58 -24.59 25.70 8.66
CA PRO A 58 -25.87 25.03 8.44
C PRO A 58 -26.11 23.92 9.48
N ARG A 59 -27.39 23.58 9.73
CA ARG A 59 -27.72 22.40 10.55
C ARG A 59 -27.06 21.16 9.93
N ASP A 60 -26.44 20.33 10.76
CA ASP A 60 -25.74 19.08 10.40
C ASP A 60 -24.38 19.21 9.67
N ALA A 61 -23.80 20.41 9.56
CA ALA A 61 -22.43 20.55 9.07
C ALA A 61 -21.42 20.18 10.17
N GLY A 62 -20.42 19.33 9.83
CA GLY A 62 -19.36 18.88 10.74
C GLY A 62 -18.27 19.92 11.06
N CYS A 63 -18.62 21.21 11.01
CA CYS A 63 -17.70 22.33 11.23
C CYS A 63 -18.25 23.30 12.30
N ALA A 64 -17.39 24.13 12.85
CA ALA A 64 -17.72 25.06 13.94
C ALA A 64 -18.30 26.38 13.43
N ALA A 65 -17.83 26.85 12.28
CA ALA A 65 -18.32 28.05 11.61
C ALA A 65 -18.08 27.97 10.10
N ILE A 66 -18.65 28.92 9.34
CA ILE A 66 -18.39 29.04 7.90
C ILE A 66 -18.14 30.48 7.48
N ILE A 67 -17.45 30.66 6.35
CA ILE A 67 -17.36 31.94 5.64
C ILE A 67 -18.08 31.81 4.29
N PRO A 68 -19.20 32.51 4.06
CA PRO A 68 -19.89 32.49 2.77
C PRO A 68 -19.08 33.19 1.68
N VAL A 69 -19.02 32.57 0.51
CA VAL A 69 -18.29 33.06 -0.66
C VAL A 69 -19.12 32.94 -1.94
N LEU A 70 -18.71 33.68 -2.96
CA LEU A 70 -19.17 33.50 -4.33
C LEU A 70 -18.02 32.94 -5.16
N LEU A 71 -18.34 32.05 -6.09
CA LEU A 71 -17.38 31.37 -6.95
C LEU A 71 -17.86 31.43 -8.39
N ALA A 72 -16.93 31.53 -9.33
CA ALA A 72 -17.22 31.56 -10.75
C ALA A 72 -17.08 30.16 -11.36
N LEU A 73 -18.04 29.79 -12.19
CA LEU A 73 -18.12 28.52 -12.90
C LEU A 73 -17.82 28.77 -14.38
N VAL A 74 -16.68 28.27 -14.85
CA VAL A 74 -16.18 28.56 -16.19
C VAL A 74 -16.14 27.28 -17.02
N PRO A 75 -16.98 27.16 -18.07
CA PRO A 75 -16.88 26.05 -19.02
C PRO A 75 -15.50 25.98 -19.65
N ARG A 76 -14.93 24.78 -19.69
CA ARG A 76 -13.62 24.46 -20.27
C ARG A 76 -13.78 23.36 -21.32
N PRO A 77 -14.43 23.65 -22.47
CA PRO A 77 -14.51 22.70 -23.57
C PRO A 77 -13.14 22.37 -24.17
N ASP A 78 -12.14 23.19 -23.86
CA ASP A 78 -10.73 23.00 -24.15
C ASP A 78 -10.02 22.02 -23.19
N ASN A 79 -10.72 21.47 -22.19
CA ASN A 79 -10.17 20.46 -21.28
C ASN A 79 -10.06 19.10 -22.00
N ASN A 80 -8.83 18.59 -22.07
CA ASN A 80 -8.50 17.35 -22.80
C ASN A 80 -8.98 16.06 -22.10
N TYR A 81 -9.43 16.14 -20.84
CA TYR A 81 -9.96 15.02 -20.06
C TYR A 81 -11.49 14.88 -20.21
N ASP A 82 -12.23 15.99 -20.13
CA ASP A 82 -13.68 16.01 -20.34
C ASP A 82 -14.07 17.36 -20.97
N SER A 83 -14.62 17.36 -22.18
CA SER A 83 -15.07 18.58 -22.88
C SER A 83 -16.25 19.27 -22.19
N ARG A 84 -16.84 18.64 -21.18
CA ARG A 84 -17.88 19.22 -20.32
C ARG A 84 -17.29 19.81 -19.04
N ALA A 85 -15.96 19.81 -18.88
CA ALA A 85 -15.32 20.28 -17.67
C ALA A 85 -15.73 21.71 -17.33
N ILE A 86 -16.04 21.93 -16.05
CA ILE A 86 -16.31 23.26 -15.49
C ILE A 86 -15.21 23.55 -14.47
N ALA A 87 -14.43 24.60 -14.73
CA ALA A 87 -13.47 25.12 -13.77
C ALA A 87 -14.19 25.96 -12.70
N VAL A 88 -13.84 25.71 -11.44
CA VAL A 88 -14.19 26.54 -10.30
C VAL A 88 -13.08 27.56 -10.12
N THR A 89 -13.44 28.84 -10.11
CA THR A 89 -12.48 29.94 -10.02
C THR A 89 -12.96 30.99 -9.02
N ALA A 90 -12.02 31.79 -8.49
CA ALA A 90 -12.39 33.01 -7.78
C ALA A 90 -13.18 33.96 -8.72
N PRO A 91 -14.12 34.76 -8.21
CA PRO A 91 -14.85 35.75 -8.99
C PRO A 91 -13.94 36.70 -9.77
N PRO A 92 -14.37 37.22 -10.93
CA PRO A 92 -13.64 38.25 -11.68
C PRO A 92 -13.16 39.44 -10.83
N SER A 93 -13.90 39.79 -9.78
CA SER A 93 -13.53 40.88 -8.85
C SER A 93 -12.24 40.65 -8.06
N HIS A 94 -11.72 39.41 -8.01
CA HIS A 94 -10.40 39.11 -7.45
C HIS A 94 -9.23 39.46 -8.39
N GLY A 95 -9.50 39.97 -9.59
CA GLY A 95 -8.49 40.35 -10.56
C GLY A 95 -7.83 39.15 -11.25
N GLY A 96 -6.83 39.42 -12.09
CA GLY A 96 -6.13 38.39 -12.86
C GLY A 96 -6.96 37.74 -13.97
N ASP A 97 -6.42 36.71 -14.60
CA ASP A 97 -7.14 35.90 -15.58
C ASP A 97 -7.80 34.65 -14.96
N VAL A 98 -8.47 33.84 -15.78
CA VAL A 98 -9.17 32.63 -15.32
C VAL A 98 -8.20 31.59 -14.74
N PHE A 99 -6.96 31.52 -15.22
CA PHE A 99 -5.94 30.60 -14.73
C PHE A 99 -5.35 31.08 -13.40
N GLU A 100 -5.09 32.38 -13.27
CA GLU A 100 -4.60 32.97 -12.02
C GLU A 100 -5.62 32.90 -10.88
N ARG A 101 -6.90 32.81 -11.21
CA ARG A 101 -8.02 32.60 -10.28
C ARG A 101 -8.46 31.15 -10.17
N HIS A 102 -7.77 30.21 -10.82
CA HIS A 102 -8.19 28.82 -10.86
C HIS A 102 -8.10 28.16 -9.49
N LEU A 103 -9.21 27.57 -9.02
CA LEU A 103 -9.27 26.87 -7.74
C LEU A 103 -9.39 25.35 -7.91
N GLY A 104 -9.97 24.89 -9.02
CA GLY A 104 -10.14 23.46 -9.29
C GLY A 104 -11.21 23.15 -10.32
N TYR A 105 -11.65 21.90 -10.41
CA TYR A 105 -12.67 21.44 -11.35
C TYR A 105 -13.80 20.67 -10.67
N LEU A 106 -15.02 20.81 -11.20
CA LEU A 106 -16.14 19.97 -10.75
C LEU A 106 -15.86 18.49 -11.02
N TYR A 107 -16.23 17.63 -10.07
CA TYR A 107 -16.13 16.18 -10.24
C TYR A 107 -17.01 15.70 -11.41
N SER A 108 -16.55 14.67 -12.13
CA SER A 108 -17.24 14.10 -13.29
C SER A 108 -18.70 13.71 -13.01
N LYS A 109 -19.00 13.25 -11.78
CA LYS A 109 -20.37 12.92 -11.36
C LYS A 109 -21.36 14.10 -11.47
N TRP A 110 -20.88 15.34 -11.42
CA TRP A 110 -21.73 16.54 -11.53
C TRP A 110 -21.87 17.04 -12.97
N LEU A 111 -20.90 16.74 -13.84
CA LEU A 111 -20.82 17.31 -15.19
C LEU A 111 -21.98 16.88 -16.08
N HIS A 112 -22.49 15.65 -15.93
CA HIS A 112 -23.61 15.14 -16.74
C HIS A 112 -24.88 15.99 -16.61
N HIS A 113 -25.13 16.56 -15.43
CA HIS A 113 -26.34 17.32 -15.15
C HIS A 113 -26.10 18.83 -15.22
N MET A 114 -24.92 19.29 -14.80
CA MET A 114 -24.66 20.71 -14.62
C MET A 114 -23.92 21.37 -15.78
N ALA A 115 -23.10 20.64 -16.52
CA ALA A 115 -22.30 21.26 -17.58
C ALA A 115 -23.16 21.89 -18.70
N PRO A 116 -24.25 21.26 -19.20
CA PRO A 116 -25.11 21.88 -20.19
C PRO A 116 -25.73 23.18 -19.67
N LEU A 117 -26.30 23.14 -18.46
CA LEU A 117 -26.97 24.30 -17.85
C LEU A 117 -26.02 25.48 -17.58
N ILE A 118 -24.81 25.20 -17.09
CA ILE A 118 -23.79 26.24 -16.84
C ILE A 118 -23.26 26.81 -18.15
N THR A 119 -23.10 25.97 -19.18
CA THR A 119 -22.62 26.40 -20.51
C THR A 119 -23.66 27.29 -21.19
N ASP A 120 -24.93 26.89 -21.16
CA ASP A 120 -26.03 27.68 -21.70
C ASP A 120 -26.16 29.02 -20.98
N LEU A 121 -26.14 29.01 -19.64
CA LEU A 121 -26.20 30.24 -18.85
C LEU A 121 -25.01 31.17 -19.17
N THR A 122 -23.79 30.63 -19.24
CA THR A 122 -22.59 31.43 -19.54
C THR A 122 -22.61 32.00 -20.96
N THR A 123 -23.21 31.27 -21.91
CA THR A 123 -23.35 31.71 -23.31
C THR A 123 -24.31 32.89 -23.45
N HIS A 124 -25.40 32.89 -22.68
CA HIS A 124 -26.45 33.92 -22.74
C HIS A 124 -26.36 34.99 -21.65
N SER A 125 -25.36 34.91 -20.77
CA SER A 125 -25.09 35.88 -19.72
C SER A 125 -23.96 36.84 -20.13
N PRO A 126 -24.06 38.15 -19.83
CA PRO A 126 -22.99 39.11 -20.12
C PRO A 126 -21.75 38.91 -19.23
N VAL A 127 -21.87 38.10 -18.18
CA VAL A 127 -20.82 37.75 -17.21
C VAL A 127 -20.80 36.25 -16.96
N PRO A 128 -19.71 35.67 -16.42
CA PRO A 128 -19.65 34.24 -16.11
C PRO A 128 -20.78 33.79 -15.16
N ALA A 129 -21.18 32.53 -15.29
CA ALA A 129 -22.02 31.89 -14.30
C ALA A 129 -21.28 31.83 -12.95
N GLY A 130 -22.01 32.00 -11.86
CA GLY A 130 -21.49 31.89 -10.51
C GLY A 130 -22.36 31.01 -9.62
N CYS A 131 -21.81 30.56 -8.51
CA CYS A 131 -22.59 29.89 -7.47
C CYS A 131 -22.20 30.42 -6.09
N HIS A 132 -23.07 30.15 -5.13
CA HIS A 132 -22.76 30.30 -3.73
C HIS A 132 -21.78 29.20 -3.29
N GLY A 133 -21.02 29.47 -2.24
CA GLY A 133 -20.19 28.49 -1.58
C GLY A 133 -19.86 28.92 -0.16
N TYR A 134 -19.16 28.08 0.56
CA TYR A 134 -18.68 28.41 1.89
C TYR A 134 -17.36 27.70 2.22
N ILE A 135 -16.53 28.39 2.99
CA ILE A 135 -15.30 27.83 3.58
C ILE A 135 -15.66 27.28 4.95
N GLU A 136 -15.38 26.00 5.20
CA GLU A 136 -15.55 25.39 6.52
C GLU A 136 -14.48 25.89 7.50
N LEU A 137 -14.86 26.14 8.75
CA LEU A 137 -13.96 26.52 9.85
C LEU A 137 -14.15 25.55 11.01
N HIS A 138 -13.05 25.04 11.57
CA HIS A 138 -13.04 24.11 12.70
C HIS A 138 -12.41 24.78 13.93
N GLU A 139 -12.81 24.36 15.13
CA GLU A 139 -12.18 24.85 16.36
C GLU A 139 -10.68 24.49 16.38
N LEU A 140 -9.87 25.42 16.88
CA LEU A 140 -8.48 25.14 17.20
C LEU A 140 -8.44 24.27 18.46
N HIS A 141 -7.70 23.17 18.43
CA HIS A 141 -7.51 22.31 19.60
C HIS A 141 -6.26 22.77 20.39
N GLU A 142 -6.19 22.45 21.69
CA GLU A 142 -5.10 22.87 22.63
C GLU A 142 -3.67 22.46 22.20
N TRP A 143 -3.52 21.73 21.09
CA TRP A 143 -2.26 21.22 20.55
C TRP A 143 -1.82 21.98 19.28
N ASP A 144 -2.58 22.99 18.85
CA ASP A 144 -2.31 23.83 17.66
C ASP A 144 -1.45 25.07 18.00
N ASP A 145 -0.65 25.02 19.08
CA ASP A 145 0.25 26.10 19.49
C ASP A 145 1.36 26.27 18.44
N PRO A 146 1.55 27.47 17.85
CA PRO A 146 2.53 27.67 16.79
C PRO A 146 3.96 27.63 17.35
N GLU A 147 4.52 26.44 17.51
CA GLU A 147 5.98 26.30 17.54
C GLU A 147 6.51 26.74 16.17
N VAL A 148 7.34 27.80 16.19
CA VAL A 148 7.95 28.39 15.00
C VAL A 148 8.96 27.38 14.45
N GLU A 149 8.58 26.60 13.45
CA GLU A 149 9.53 25.79 12.67
C GLU A 149 10.40 26.72 11.82
N ASP A 150 11.72 26.54 11.88
CA ASP A 150 12.71 27.32 11.11
C ASP A 150 12.73 26.96 9.59
N GLU A 151 11.82 26.10 9.13
CA GLU A 151 11.68 25.75 7.70
C GLU A 151 10.71 26.71 6.98
N PRO A 152 10.99 27.11 5.72
CA PRO A 152 10.11 27.97 4.96
C PRO A 152 8.79 27.24 4.62
N TRP A 153 7.72 27.60 5.32
CA TRP A 153 6.37 27.09 5.09
C TRP A 153 5.89 27.40 3.66
N THR A 154 5.33 26.38 2.99
CA THR A 154 4.73 26.51 1.66
C THR A 154 3.26 26.10 1.69
N PRO A 155 2.37 26.86 1.02
CA PRO A 155 0.95 26.57 1.04
C PRO A 155 0.62 25.32 0.22
N THR A 156 -0.22 24.46 0.78
CA THR A 156 -0.79 23.29 0.09
C THR A 156 -2.30 23.43 -0.01
N THR A 157 -2.96 22.55 -0.75
CA THR A 157 -4.42 22.53 -0.85
C THR A 157 -5.09 22.17 0.48
N ASP A 158 -4.43 21.32 1.27
CA ASP A 158 -4.92 20.87 2.59
C ASP A 158 -4.50 21.81 3.73
N SER A 159 -3.50 22.66 3.50
CA SER A 159 -3.01 23.67 4.44
C SER A 159 -2.65 24.97 3.69
N PRO A 160 -3.66 25.76 3.29
CA PRO A 160 -3.46 27.02 2.57
C PRO A 160 -3.11 28.19 3.49
N LEU A 161 -3.22 28.04 4.81
CA LEU A 161 -2.87 29.03 5.84
C LEU A 161 -1.78 28.47 6.76
N THR A 162 -0.89 29.34 7.23
CA THR A 162 0.09 29.01 8.27
C THR A 162 -0.62 28.80 9.61
N PRO A 163 -0.02 28.04 10.54
CA PRO A 163 -0.55 27.92 11.91
C PRO A 163 -0.76 29.28 12.59
N ALA A 164 0.14 30.25 12.37
CA ALA A 164 0.01 31.60 12.89
C ALA A 164 -1.20 32.36 12.30
N GLU A 165 -1.51 32.15 11.01
CA GLU A 165 -2.69 32.75 10.37
C GLU A 165 -4.00 32.09 10.85
N GLU A 166 -4.02 30.78 11.08
CA GLU A 166 -5.18 30.06 11.64
C GLU A 166 -5.42 30.44 13.11
N ALA A 167 -4.36 30.54 13.92
CA ALA A 167 -4.41 31.07 15.27
C ALA A 167 -4.92 32.52 15.30
N ALA A 168 -4.45 33.35 14.36
CA ALA A 168 -4.95 34.72 14.19
C ALA A 168 -6.39 34.77 13.64
N LEU A 169 -6.91 33.72 13.01
CA LEU A 169 -8.31 33.61 12.63
C LEU A 169 -9.18 33.12 13.79
N GLY A 170 -8.60 32.36 14.73
CA GLY A 170 -9.30 31.66 15.81
C GLY A 170 -9.94 30.35 15.37
N TYR A 171 -9.67 29.90 14.14
CA TYR A 171 -10.23 28.70 13.54
C TYR A 171 -9.22 28.04 12.62
N ARG A 172 -9.25 26.71 12.57
CA ARG A 172 -8.59 25.92 11.54
C ARG A 172 -9.42 25.90 10.27
N MET A 173 -8.78 26.04 9.11
CA MET A 173 -9.46 26.07 7.82
C MET A 173 -9.81 24.64 7.37
N GLY A 174 -11.05 24.44 6.92
CA GLY A 174 -11.59 23.17 6.44
C GLY A 174 -11.69 23.10 4.91
N THR A 175 -12.75 22.50 4.37
CA THR A 175 -12.92 22.40 2.90
C THR A 175 -13.69 23.59 2.34
N LEU A 176 -13.41 23.99 1.09
CA LEU A 176 -14.27 24.89 0.33
C LEU A 176 -15.40 24.10 -0.37
N ARG A 177 -16.65 24.46 -0.08
CA ARG A 177 -17.86 23.81 -0.64
C ARG A 177 -18.63 24.75 -1.56
N LEU A 178 -19.27 24.19 -2.58
CA LEU A 178 -20.18 24.87 -3.50
C LEU A 178 -21.64 24.64 -3.09
N GLN A 179 -22.53 25.57 -3.45
CA GLN A 179 -23.95 25.52 -3.14
C GLN A 179 -24.76 26.07 -4.33
N TRP A 180 -25.65 25.23 -4.86
CA TRP A 180 -26.61 25.57 -5.92
C TRP A 180 -27.83 24.65 -5.83
N ALA A 181 -28.96 25.06 -6.41
CA ALA A 181 -30.16 24.23 -6.52
C ALA A 181 -29.96 23.03 -7.46
N TRP A 182 -30.73 21.95 -7.31
CA TRP A 182 -30.55 20.76 -8.15
C TRP A 182 -30.88 21.04 -9.62
N SER A 183 -30.37 20.20 -10.53
CA SER A 183 -30.54 20.40 -11.98
C SER A 183 -32.00 20.55 -12.41
N ASP A 184 -32.91 19.83 -11.76
CA ASP A 184 -34.34 19.85 -12.08
C ASP A 184 -35.00 21.18 -11.69
N ASP A 185 -34.49 21.82 -10.64
CA ASP A 185 -34.92 23.15 -10.20
C ASP A 185 -34.23 24.27 -11.00
N LEU A 186 -32.97 24.07 -11.40
CA LEU A 186 -32.19 25.06 -12.15
C LEU A 186 -32.60 25.17 -13.61
N LYS A 187 -32.95 24.05 -14.24
CA LYS A 187 -33.31 24.00 -15.66
C LYS A 187 -34.44 24.98 -16.03
N PRO A 188 -35.61 25.01 -15.36
CA PRO A 188 -36.67 25.96 -15.70
C PRO A 188 -36.23 27.41 -15.49
N VAL A 189 -35.49 27.71 -14.42
CA VAL A 189 -35.02 29.07 -14.10
C VAL A 189 -34.04 29.59 -15.17
N ILE A 190 -33.11 28.74 -15.62
CA ILE A 190 -32.14 29.11 -16.67
C ILE A 190 -32.85 29.27 -18.02
N SER A 191 -33.76 28.36 -18.37
CA SER A 191 -34.54 28.45 -19.61
C SER A 191 -35.37 29.73 -19.66
N GLU A 192 -36.06 30.09 -18.56
CA GLU A 192 -36.84 31.33 -18.48
C GLU A 192 -35.97 32.59 -18.66
N TYR A 193 -34.79 32.61 -18.04
CA TYR A 193 -33.83 33.72 -18.21
C TYR A 193 -33.34 33.85 -19.65
N ILE A 194 -33.01 32.73 -20.30
CA ILE A 194 -32.57 32.72 -21.70
C ILE A 194 -33.69 33.19 -22.61
N ASP A 195 -34.91 32.70 -22.42
CA ASP A 195 -36.08 33.10 -23.21
C ASP A 195 -36.41 34.58 -23.03
N ASP A 196 -36.33 35.12 -21.80
CA ASP A 196 -36.51 36.55 -21.54
C ASP A 196 -35.43 37.40 -22.22
N LYS A 197 -34.17 36.96 -22.21
CA LYS A 197 -33.08 37.63 -22.92
C LYS A 197 -33.30 37.65 -24.42
N ILE A 198 -33.63 36.50 -25.02
CA ILE A 198 -33.94 36.38 -26.44
C ILE A 198 -35.14 37.28 -26.79
N ARG A 199 -36.21 37.27 -25.98
CA ARG A 199 -37.38 38.15 -26.18
C ARG A 199 -37.00 39.63 -26.12
N LYS A 200 -36.17 40.06 -25.17
CA LYS A 200 -35.73 41.45 -25.03
C LYS A 200 -34.81 41.90 -26.16
N GLU A 201 -33.95 41.01 -26.66
CA GLU A 201 -33.12 41.26 -27.85
C GLU A 201 -33.96 41.37 -29.13
N HIS A 202 -35.05 40.60 -29.24
CA HIS A 202 -35.98 40.65 -30.37
C HIS A 202 -37.00 41.80 -30.27
N ALA A 203 -37.37 42.24 -29.05
CA ALA A 203 -38.27 43.36 -28.81
C ALA A 203 -37.58 44.73 -28.90
N GLY A 204 -36.24 44.78 -28.82
CA GLY A 204 -35.43 45.97 -28.99
C GLY A 204 -35.22 46.36 -30.46
N GLY A 205 -36.25 46.85 -31.14
CA GLY A 205 -36.10 47.59 -32.40
C GLY A 205 -35.31 48.90 -32.20
N PRO A 206 -34.65 49.43 -33.25
CA PRO A 206 -33.59 50.44 -33.12
C PRO A 206 -34.15 51.85 -32.88
N ALA A 207 -34.57 52.17 -31.66
CA ALA A 207 -34.90 53.55 -31.27
C ALA A 207 -34.95 53.72 -29.75
N ALA A 208 -33.78 53.79 -29.09
CA ALA A 208 -33.50 54.62 -27.90
C ALA A 208 -32.24 54.14 -27.16
N ASP A 209 -31.04 54.36 -27.70
CA ASP A 209 -29.86 54.71 -26.86
C ASP A 209 -28.67 55.19 -27.71
N ALA A 210 -28.79 56.34 -28.37
CA ALA A 210 -27.69 56.92 -29.16
C ALA A 210 -26.60 57.60 -28.30
N GLY A 211 -26.72 57.57 -26.96
CA GLY A 211 -25.78 58.22 -26.03
C GLY A 211 -24.87 57.25 -25.27
N ARG A 212 -25.33 56.04 -24.95
CA ARG A 212 -24.50 55.00 -24.28
C ARG A 212 -23.87 53.98 -25.23
N GLY A 213 -24.44 53.80 -26.42
CA GLY A 213 -24.02 52.76 -27.36
C GLY A 213 -22.59 52.88 -27.89
N LEU A 214 -22.04 54.08 -28.06
CA LEU A 214 -20.69 54.23 -28.66
C LEU A 214 -19.58 53.82 -27.69
N ALA A 215 -19.65 54.19 -26.41
CA ALA A 215 -18.66 53.81 -25.41
C ALA A 215 -18.74 52.32 -25.05
N GLU A 216 -19.94 51.75 -24.95
CA GLU A 216 -20.14 50.32 -24.69
C GLU A 216 -19.75 49.46 -25.91
N THR A 217 -20.00 49.94 -27.14
CA THR A 217 -19.61 49.24 -28.37
C THR A 217 -18.11 49.34 -28.64
N GLU A 218 -17.46 50.46 -28.33
CA GLU A 218 -15.99 50.59 -28.41
C GLU A 218 -15.27 49.79 -27.34
N VAL A 219 -15.77 49.78 -26.10
CA VAL A 219 -15.22 48.92 -25.03
C VAL A 219 -15.48 47.45 -25.34
N ARG A 220 -16.65 47.09 -25.89
CA ARG A 220 -16.97 45.72 -26.33
C ARG A 220 -16.13 45.30 -27.54
N GLN A 221 -15.91 46.17 -28.52
CA GLN A 221 -15.03 45.92 -29.68
C GLN A 221 -13.57 45.80 -29.25
N ALA A 222 -13.08 46.67 -28.37
CA ALA A 222 -11.73 46.60 -27.82
C ALA A 222 -11.55 45.36 -26.92
N HIS A 223 -12.58 44.97 -26.17
CA HIS A 223 -12.58 43.74 -25.37
C HIS A 223 -12.63 42.50 -26.25
N LEU A 224 -13.46 42.47 -27.30
CA LEU A 224 -13.52 41.38 -28.28
C LEU A 224 -12.21 41.28 -29.08
N ALA A 225 -11.59 42.39 -29.48
CA ALA A 225 -10.30 42.38 -30.16
C ALA A 225 -9.14 41.91 -29.26
N ARG A 226 -9.13 42.31 -27.99
CA ARG A 226 -8.18 41.78 -26.98
C ARG A 226 -8.47 40.31 -26.67
N ARG A 227 -9.75 39.91 -26.62
CA ARG A 227 -10.18 38.52 -26.43
C ARG A 227 -9.78 37.67 -27.63
N ASP A 228 -9.91 38.16 -28.85
CA ASP A 228 -9.52 37.47 -30.08
C ASP A 228 -8.01 37.35 -30.21
N THR A 229 -7.26 38.39 -29.83
CA THR A 229 -5.79 38.33 -29.80
C THR A 229 -5.33 37.34 -28.73
N ARG A 230 -5.95 37.37 -27.54
CA ARG A 230 -5.67 36.39 -26.46
C ARG A 230 -6.14 34.98 -26.80
N LEU A 231 -7.26 34.82 -27.52
CA LEU A 231 -7.73 33.54 -28.04
C LEU A 231 -6.74 33.01 -29.07
N ARG A 232 -6.22 33.85 -29.97
CA ARG A 232 -5.18 33.43 -30.94
C ARG A 232 -3.86 33.10 -30.24
N THR A 233 -3.44 33.86 -29.23
CA THR A 233 -2.24 33.56 -28.44
C THR A 233 -2.41 32.30 -27.59
N ALA A 234 -3.59 32.10 -26.99
CA ALA A 234 -3.93 30.90 -26.23
C ALA A 234 -4.10 29.69 -27.16
N GLN A 235 -4.71 29.84 -28.34
CA GLN A 235 -4.78 28.81 -29.37
C GLN A 235 -3.40 28.49 -29.94
N ALA A 236 -2.50 29.47 -30.06
CA ALA A 236 -1.11 29.24 -30.46
C ALA A 236 -0.34 28.49 -29.36
N ALA A 237 -0.43 28.93 -28.10
CA ALA A 237 0.19 28.24 -26.96
C ALA A 237 -0.40 26.83 -26.75
N GLN A 238 -1.70 26.67 -26.97
CA GLN A 238 -2.41 25.39 -26.95
C GLN A 238 -2.07 24.54 -28.16
N ALA A 239 -1.82 25.11 -29.35
CA ALA A 239 -1.31 24.39 -30.50
C ALA A 239 0.11 23.90 -30.24
N THR A 240 0.97 24.69 -29.60
CA THR A 240 2.31 24.26 -29.17
C THR A 240 2.23 23.16 -28.11
N THR A 241 1.33 23.29 -27.13
CA THR A 241 1.13 22.30 -26.06
C THR A 241 0.46 21.02 -26.57
N ASN A 242 -0.50 21.13 -27.48
CA ASN A 242 -1.14 20.00 -28.14
C ASN A 242 -0.16 19.31 -29.09
N ASN A 243 0.73 20.05 -29.74
CA ASN A 243 1.80 19.47 -30.53
C ASN A 243 2.79 18.71 -29.63
N ALA A 244 3.18 19.27 -28.48
CA ALA A 244 4.01 18.59 -27.49
C ALA A 244 3.33 17.33 -26.89
N ARG A 245 2.04 17.41 -26.52
CA ARG A 245 1.25 16.26 -26.04
C ARG A 245 1.06 15.21 -27.13
N SER A 246 0.81 15.64 -28.37
CA SER A 246 0.70 14.75 -29.54
C SER A 246 2.03 14.06 -29.82
N GLN A 247 3.15 14.77 -29.75
CA GLN A 247 4.50 14.22 -29.88
C GLN A 247 4.82 13.25 -28.75
N ALA A 248 4.51 13.59 -27.49
CA ALA A 248 4.69 12.69 -26.35
C ALA A 248 3.83 11.42 -26.46
N ARG A 249 2.57 11.55 -26.90
CA ARG A 249 1.69 10.41 -27.16
C ARG A 249 2.19 9.56 -28.33
N ALA A 250 2.68 10.18 -29.40
CA ALA A 250 3.28 9.47 -30.53
C ALA A 250 4.57 8.74 -30.14
N ALA A 251 5.41 9.35 -29.29
CA ALA A 251 6.61 8.71 -28.76
C ALA A 251 6.26 7.51 -27.85
N ARG A 252 5.25 7.65 -26.98
CA ARG A 252 4.73 6.53 -26.17
C ARG A 252 4.16 5.41 -27.02
N ASP A 253 3.35 5.74 -28.03
CA ASP A 253 2.80 4.75 -28.95
C ASP A 253 3.95 4.05 -29.72
N ALA A 254 4.98 4.77 -30.17
CA ALA A 254 6.15 4.18 -30.81
C ALA A 254 6.94 3.24 -29.88
N ALA A 255 7.16 3.65 -28.62
CA ALA A 255 7.81 2.81 -27.61
C ALA A 255 6.97 1.55 -27.29
N ALA A 256 5.65 1.68 -27.22
CA ALA A 256 4.73 0.56 -27.02
C ALA A 256 4.77 -0.43 -28.21
N VAL A 257 4.89 0.04 -29.44
CA VAL A 257 5.10 -0.83 -30.62
C VAL A 257 6.39 -1.63 -30.49
N ALA A 258 7.50 -0.98 -30.12
CA ALA A 258 8.78 -1.66 -29.91
C ALA A 258 8.68 -2.71 -28.78
N GLN A 259 8.01 -2.36 -27.69
CA GLN A 259 7.76 -3.26 -26.57
C GLN A 259 6.90 -4.46 -26.94
N ASN A 260 5.85 -4.26 -27.76
CA ASN A 260 5.02 -5.36 -28.27
C ASN A 260 5.85 -6.35 -29.12
N ALA A 261 6.80 -5.86 -29.92
CA ALA A 261 7.70 -6.70 -30.70
C ALA A 261 8.66 -7.52 -29.80
N ILE A 262 9.16 -6.92 -28.72
CA ILE A 262 9.92 -7.63 -27.68
C ILE A 262 9.06 -8.73 -27.07
N TRP A 263 7.82 -8.43 -26.68
CA TRP A 263 6.91 -9.43 -26.12
C TRP A 263 6.63 -10.57 -27.11
N ALA A 264 6.45 -10.27 -28.40
CA ALA A 264 6.26 -11.29 -29.43
C ALA A 264 7.44 -12.26 -29.53
N THR A 265 8.67 -11.78 -29.33
CA THR A 265 9.86 -12.62 -29.28
C THR A 265 9.90 -13.42 -27.99
N TRP A 266 9.70 -12.76 -26.85
CA TRP A 266 9.68 -13.39 -25.52
C TRP A 266 8.65 -14.52 -25.39
N ARG A 267 7.46 -14.38 -25.99
CA ARG A 267 6.41 -15.42 -25.99
C ARG A 267 6.87 -16.73 -26.65
N ARG A 268 7.81 -16.66 -27.61
CA ARG A 268 8.37 -17.82 -28.31
C ARG A 268 9.57 -18.43 -27.59
N GLU A 269 10.16 -17.71 -26.63
CA GLU A 269 11.27 -18.25 -25.85
C GLU A 269 10.76 -19.30 -24.85
N PRO A 270 11.49 -20.41 -24.66
CA PRO A 270 11.15 -21.38 -23.64
C PRO A 270 11.22 -20.76 -22.24
N HIS A 271 10.29 -21.14 -21.36
CA HIS A 271 10.36 -20.81 -19.95
C HIS A 271 11.22 -21.83 -19.21
N GLY A 272 12.16 -21.39 -18.36
CA GLY A 272 13.06 -22.28 -17.62
C GLY A 272 12.45 -22.98 -16.41
N ARG A 273 11.14 -22.84 -16.16
CA ARG A 273 10.44 -23.45 -15.02
C ARG A 273 9.73 -24.74 -15.44
N HIS A 274 9.89 -25.79 -14.63
CA HIS A 274 9.34 -27.12 -14.86
C HIS A 274 8.76 -27.69 -13.56
N GLY A 275 7.98 -28.77 -13.66
CA GLY A 275 7.43 -29.47 -12.49
C GLY A 275 6.42 -28.64 -11.70
N ILE A 276 5.49 -27.99 -12.40
CA ILE A 276 4.51 -27.10 -11.76
C ILE A 276 3.49 -27.91 -10.97
N THR A 277 3.30 -27.56 -9.70
CA THR A 277 2.35 -28.21 -8.78
C THR A 277 1.49 -27.16 -8.08
N ALA A 278 0.21 -27.46 -7.85
CA ALA A 278 -0.66 -26.63 -7.05
C ALA A 278 -0.75 -27.16 -5.61
N VAL A 279 -0.71 -26.27 -4.62
CA VAL A 279 -0.74 -26.61 -3.20
C VAL A 279 -1.76 -25.70 -2.50
N SER A 280 -2.64 -26.30 -1.70
CA SER A 280 -3.55 -25.54 -0.83
C SER A 280 -2.76 -24.92 0.32
N SER A 281 -2.82 -23.59 0.43
CA SER A 281 -2.29 -22.85 1.56
C SER A 281 -3.42 -22.14 2.28
N GLY A 282 -3.57 -22.39 3.57
CA GLY A 282 -4.58 -21.76 4.41
C GLY A 282 -3.89 -20.90 5.46
N ILE A 283 -4.09 -19.58 5.40
CA ILE A 283 -3.66 -18.69 6.48
C ILE A 283 -4.87 -17.86 6.89
N PHE A 284 -5.24 -17.93 8.16
CA PHE A 284 -6.33 -17.12 8.76
C PHE A 284 -7.71 -17.25 8.10
N GLY A 285 -8.12 -18.46 7.69
CA GLY A 285 -9.45 -18.69 7.10
C GLY A 285 -9.60 -18.26 5.63
N SER A 286 -8.58 -17.61 5.06
CA SER A 286 -8.46 -17.42 3.62
C SER A 286 -7.77 -18.66 3.03
N ARG A 287 -8.54 -19.45 2.26
CA ARG A 287 -7.97 -20.53 1.45
C ARG A 287 -7.35 -19.90 0.21
N HIS A 288 -6.09 -20.20 -0.08
CA HIS A 288 -5.48 -19.87 -1.35
C HIS A 288 -4.93 -21.15 -1.95
N VAL A 289 -4.84 -21.22 -3.27
CA VAL A 289 -4.09 -22.29 -3.92
C VAL A 289 -2.89 -21.65 -4.60
N LEU A 290 -1.70 -22.03 -4.13
CA LEU A 290 -0.43 -21.53 -4.63
C LEU A 290 0.06 -22.46 -5.74
N LEU A 291 0.70 -21.90 -6.75
CA LEU A 291 1.36 -22.63 -7.82
C LEU A 291 2.85 -22.55 -7.57
N LEU A 292 3.49 -23.71 -7.45
CA LEU A 292 4.91 -23.85 -7.20
C LEU A 292 5.59 -24.52 -8.39
N ASP A 293 6.85 -24.20 -8.67
CA ASP A 293 7.68 -24.98 -9.59
C ASP A 293 8.36 -26.17 -8.90
N GLY A 294 9.12 -26.97 -9.66
CA GLY A 294 9.83 -28.14 -9.13
C GLY A 294 10.92 -27.85 -8.10
N GLN A 295 11.21 -26.58 -7.82
CA GLN A 295 12.09 -26.12 -6.75
C GLN A 295 11.31 -25.53 -5.56
N ALA A 296 9.99 -25.74 -5.53
CA ALA A 296 9.06 -25.19 -4.56
C ALA A 296 8.99 -23.64 -4.55
N ALA A 297 9.41 -22.98 -5.64
CA ALA A 297 9.29 -21.53 -5.75
C ALA A 297 7.88 -21.14 -6.24
N GLU A 298 7.26 -20.15 -5.60
CA GLU A 298 5.95 -19.66 -6.02
C GLU A 298 6.01 -18.98 -7.38
N ILE A 299 5.13 -19.42 -8.28
CA ILE A 299 5.02 -18.93 -9.66
C ILE A 299 3.65 -18.27 -9.93
N GLY A 300 2.72 -18.39 -8.99
CA GLY A 300 1.38 -17.88 -9.17
C GLY A 300 0.43 -18.30 -8.06
N GLN A 301 -0.79 -17.78 -8.17
CA GLN A 301 -1.82 -17.97 -7.17
C GLN A 301 -3.19 -18.05 -7.85
N TRP A 302 -3.97 -19.03 -7.40
CA TRP A 302 -5.40 -19.11 -7.63
C TRP A 302 -6.15 -18.42 -6.49
N HIS A 303 -6.96 -17.42 -6.85
CA HIS A 303 -7.77 -16.68 -5.89
C HIS A 303 -9.11 -17.41 -5.71
N VAL A 304 -9.38 -18.00 -4.54
CA VAL A 304 -10.66 -18.69 -4.29
C VAL A 304 -11.81 -17.69 -4.04
N PRO A 305 -13.09 -18.07 -4.19
CA PRO A 305 -13.61 -19.37 -4.65
C PRO A 305 -13.60 -19.53 -6.19
N HIS A 306 -13.60 -18.43 -6.93
CA HIS A 306 -13.79 -18.43 -8.40
C HIS A 306 -12.80 -17.51 -9.13
N GLY A 307 -11.88 -16.91 -8.37
CA GLY A 307 -11.07 -15.78 -8.78
C GLY A 307 -9.91 -16.13 -9.71
N PRO A 308 -9.39 -15.12 -10.40
CA PRO A 308 -8.49 -15.32 -11.54
C PRO A 308 -7.19 -16.00 -11.11
N LEU A 309 -6.60 -16.79 -12.00
CA LEU A 309 -5.24 -17.30 -11.85
C LEU A 309 -4.25 -16.17 -12.16
N THR A 310 -3.52 -15.68 -11.17
CA THR A 310 -2.43 -14.71 -11.35
C THR A 310 -1.10 -15.43 -11.45
N LEU A 311 -0.30 -15.13 -12.48
CA LEU A 311 1.01 -15.73 -12.69
C LEU A 311 2.11 -14.67 -12.74
N VAL A 312 3.32 -15.11 -12.46
CA VAL A 312 4.53 -14.30 -12.60
C VAL A 312 5.09 -14.35 -14.01
N ASP A 313 4.69 -15.34 -14.80
CA ASP A 313 5.05 -15.50 -16.20
C ASP A 313 3.88 -16.18 -16.92
N GLU A 314 3.24 -15.47 -17.84
CA GLU A 314 2.03 -15.94 -18.50
C GLU A 314 2.22 -17.10 -19.48
N ARG A 315 3.48 -17.40 -19.83
CA ARG A 315 3.82 -18.60 -20.60
C ARG A 315 3.58 -19.87 -19.77
N LEU A 316 3.58 -19.77 -18.43
CA LEU A 316 3.33 -20.89 -17.52
C LEU A 316 1.85 -21.26 -17.41
N ARG A 317 0.92 -20.50 -18.02
CA ARG A 317 -0.52 -20.66 -17.81
C ARG A 317 -1.04 -22.05 -18.12
N ALA A 318 -0.61 -22.66 -19.23
CA ALA A 318 -1.05 -24.00 -19.60
C ALA A 318 -0.64 -25.03 -18.53
N ALA A 319 0.62 -25.01 -18.09
CA ALA A 319 1.12 -25.90 -17.06
C ALA A 319 0.50 -25.62 -15.67
N ALA A 320 0.24 -24.36 -15.33
CA ALA A 320 -0.43 -23.98 -14.10
C ALA A 320 -1.89 -24.43 -14.06
N LEU A 321 -2.61 -24.36 -15.19
CA LEU A 321 -3.97 -24.90 -15.30
C LEU A 321 -3.98 -26.43 -15.13
N GLY A 322 -3.06 -27.14 -15.78
CA GLY A 322 -2.93 -28.60 -15.57
C GLY A 322 -2.63 -28.96 -14.12
N ALA A 323 -1.79 -28.17 -13.43
CA ALA A 323 -1.52 -28.37 -12.01
C ALA A 323 -2.74 -28.10 -11.12
N LEU A 324 -3.56 -27.10 -11.43
CA LEU A 324 -4.81 -26.82 -10.72
C LEU A 324 -5.85 -27.93 -10.93
N GLU A 325 -5.98 -28.44 -12.14
CA GLU A 325 -6.86 -29.57 -12.46
C GLU A 325 -6.44 -30.84 -11.70
N ALA A 326 -5.14 -31.15 -11.69
CA ALA A 326 -4.59 -32.25 -10.90
C ALA A 326 -4.84 -32.09 -9.39
N HIS A 327 -4.94 -30.85 -8.92
CA HIS A 327 -5.28 -30.49 -7.54
C HIS A 327 -6.80 -30.42 -7.26
N GLY A 328 -7.63 -30.79 -8.24
CA GLY A 328 -9.09 -30.86 -8.08
C GLY A 328 -9.83 -29.55 -8.30
N ILE A 329 -9.20 -28.53 -8.90
CA ILE A 329 -9.86 -27.28 -9.29
C ILE A 329 -10.22 -27.37 -10.78
N SER A 330 -11.48 -27.68 -11.07
CA SER A 330 -12.04 -27.67 -12.42
C SER A 330 -12.65 -26.31 -12.73
N ARG A 331 -12.29 -25.70 -13.87
CA ARG A 331 -12.95 -24.50 -14.39
C ARG A 331 -14.14 -24.89 -15.27
N HIS A 332 -15.24 -24.16 -15.14
CA HIS A 332 -16.26 -24.10 -16.18
C HIS A 332 -15.79 -23.09 -17.24
N SER A 333 -15.63 -23.55 -18.49
CA SER A 333 -15.17 -22.78 -19.66
C SER A 333 -13.84 -22.02 -19.52
N SER A 334 -12.73 -22.64 -19.93
CA SER A 334 -11.51 -21.87 -20.25
C SER A 334 -11.59 -21.46 -21.73
N PRO A 335 -11.24 -20.21 -22.10
CA PRO A 335 -11.01 -19.88 -23.49
C PRO A 335 -9.84 -20.72 -24.04
N ASP A 336 -9.88 -21.02 -25.34
CA ASP A 336 -8.76 -21.63 -26.03
C ASP A 336 -7.55 -20.69 -25.93
N LEU A 337 -6.49 -21.16 -25.25
CA LEU A 337 -5.32 -20.32 -24.97
C LEU A 337 -4.46 -20.10 -26.22
N ASP A 338 -4.61 -20.96 -27.23
CA ASP A 338 -3.91 -20.84 -28.51
C ASP A 338 -4.48 -19.65 -29.31
N ASP A 339 -5.79 -19.42 -29.23
CA ASP A 339 -6.47 -18.24 -29.79
C ASP A 339 -6.14 -16.93 -29.04
N LEU A 340 -5.58 -17.05 -27.83
CA LEU A 340 -5.18 -15.92 -26.97
C LEU A 340 -3.65 -15.79 -26.86
N ALA A 341 -2.93 -16.05 -27.95
CA ALA A 341 -1.47 -16.03 -27.96
C ALA A 341 -0.83 -14.64 -27.82
N ASP A 342 -1.55 -13.54 -28.08
CA ASP A 342 -0.99 -12.20 -28.08
C ASP A 342 -1.14 -11.48 -26.73
N PHE A 343 -0.36 -11.86 -25.71
CA PHE A 343 -0.40 -11.26 -24.36
C PHE A 343 0.94 -10.60 -23.96
N PRO A 344 0.94 -9.54 -23.14
CA PRO A 344 2.14 -8.82 -22.73
C PRO A 344 2.96 -9.62 -21.71
N ASN A 345 4.27 -9.32 -21.62
CA ASN A 345 5.08 -9.72 -20.47
C ASN A 345 4.73 -8.81 -19.28
N ALA A 346 3.63 -9.13 -18.59
CA ALA A 346 3.07 -8.34 -17.51
C ALA A 346 2.52 -9.23 -16.39
N THR A 347 2.40 -8.65 -15.19
CA THR A 347 1.69 -9.25 -14.06
C THR A 347 0.42 -8.46 -13.74
N VAL A 348 -0.57 -9.13 -13.16
CA VAL A 348 -1.85 -8.54 -12.75
C VAL A 348 -1.91 -8.45 -11.23
N SER A 349 -1.99 -7.23 -10.71
CA SER A 349 -2.22 -6.96 -9.29
C SER A 349 -3.70 -6.68 -9.05
N ILE A 350 -4.32 -7.47 -8.19
CA ILE A 350 -5.75 -7.36 -7.87
C ILE A 350 -5.91 -6.51 -6.61
N ARG A 351 -6.76 -5.48 -6.69
CA ARG A 351 -7.26 -4.69 -5.56
C ARG A 351 -8.78 -4.82 -5.49
N GLU A 352 -9.36 -4.44 -4.34
CA GLU A 352 -10.80 -4.61 -4.04
C GLU A 352 -11.76 -4.13 -5.15
N SER A 353 -11.39 -3.09 -5.91
CA SER A 353 -12.22 -2.51 -6.98
C SER A 353 -11.57 -2.42 -8.36
N SER A 354 -10.30 -2.79 -8.50
CA SER A 354 -9.59 -2.64 -9.79
C SER A 354 -8.40 -3.59 -9.93
N TRP A 355 -8.07 -3.94 -11.18
CA TRP A 355 -6.90 -4.72 -11.52
C TRP A 355 -5.87 -3.83 -12.22
N SER A 356 -4.63 -3.88 -11.77
CA SER A 356 -3.50 -3.14 -12.33
C SER A 356 -2.64 -4.09 -13.16
N VAL A 357 -2.43 -3.77 -14.43
CA VAL A 357 -1.55 -4.52 -15.34
C VAL A 357 -0.20 -3.82 -15.41
N ARG A 358 0.84 -4.52 -14.96
CA ARG A 358 2.18 -3.95 -14.80
C ARG A 358 3.21 -4.73 -15.61
N VAL A 359 4.01 -4.02 -16.40
CA VAL A 359 5.03 -4.64 -17.25
C VAL A 359 6.13 -5.20 -16.38
N ILE A 360 6.57 -6.41 -16.72
CA ILE A 360 7.73 -7.03 -16.08
C ILE A 360 8.98 -6.48 -16.74
N GLU A 361 9.71 -5.65 -16.01
CA GLU A 361 10.97 -5.04 -16.43
C GLU A 361 12.13 -5.61 -15.61
N ALA A 362 13.31 -5.68 -16.22
CA ALA A 362 14.51 -6.18 -15.56
C ALA A 362 14.85 -5.33 -14.34
N ASP A 363 15.31 -5.93 -13.24
CA ASP A 363 15.87 -5.22 -12.07
C ASP A 363 14.92 -4.30 -11.28
N HIS A 364 13.60 -4.37 -11.51
CA HIS A 364 12.60 -3.56 -10.80
C HIS A 364 11.77 -4.37 -9.79
N ALA A 365 11.54 -3.82 -8.60
CA ALA A 365 10.66 -4.42 -7.60
C ALA A 365 9.17 -4.34 -8.03
N PRO A 366 8.27 -5.23 -7.54
CA PRO A 366 6.86 -5.29 -7.97
C PRO A 366 6.07 -3.97 -7.81
N ASP A 367 6.39 -3.20 -6.77
CA ASP A 367 5.81 -1.88 -6.51
C ASP A 367 6.36 -0.80 -7.44
N GLN A 368 7.54 -1.02 -8.02
CA GLN A 368 8.24 -0.16 -8.99
C GLN A 368 7.89 -0.50 -10.45
N LEU A 369 7.20 -1.63 -10.71
CA LEU A 369 6.81 -2.00 -12.07
C LEU A 369 5.83 -0.98 -12.66
N ARG A 370 6.14 -0.56 -13.88
CA ARG A 370 5.34 0.40 -14.64
C ARG A 370 3.96 -0.17 -14.96
N GLU A 371 2.92 0.55 -14.56
CA GLU A 371 1.53 0.24 -14.92
C GLU A 371 1.30 0.62 -16.38
N ILE A 372 0.77 -0.29 -17.21
CA ILE A 372 0.41 -0.04 -18.61
C ILE A 372 -1.09 -0.02 -18.83
N ALA A 373 -1.85 -0.64 -17.93
CA ALA A 373 -3.29 -0.62 -17.96
C ALA A 373 -3.92 -0.81 -16.58
N ARG A 374 -5.16 -0.37 -16.46
CA ARG A 374 -6.00 -0.57 -15.30
C ARG A 374 -7.39 -1.00 -15.73
N TYR A 375 -7.89 -2.08 -15.16
CA TYR A 375 -9.26 -2.56 -15.35
C TYR A 375 -10.09 -2.25 -14.11
N ASP A 376 -11.23 -1.60 -14.29
CA ASP A 376 -12.19 -1.32 -13.22
C ASP A 376 -13.26 -2.41 -13.20
N LEU A 377 -13.43 -3.06 -12.05
CA LEU A 377 -14.38 -4.17 -11.88
C LEU A 377 -15.84 -3.71 -11.89
N ALA A 378 -16.12 -2.47 -11.49
CA ALA A 378 -17.48 -1.96 -11.38
C ALA A 378 -18.02 -1.44 -12.71
N THR A 379 -17.13 -0.86 -13.54
CA THR A 379 -17.52 -0.32 -14.84
C THR A 379 -17.16 -1.22 -16.02
N GLU A 380 -16.40 -2.29 -15.79
CA GLU A 380 -15.86 -3.20 -16.82
C GLU A 380 -15.03 -2.47 -17.89
N VAL A 381 -14.45 -1.32 -17.53
CA VAL A 381 -13.65 -0.50 -18.45
C VAL A 381 -12.18 -0.76 -18.22
N VAL A 382 -11.44 -0.98 -19.31
CA VAL A 382 -9.98 -1.00 -19.30
C VAL A 382 -9.45 0.34 -19.77
N MET A 383 -8.61 0.97 -18.96
CA MET A 383 -7.81 2.11 -19.34
C MET A 383 -6.42 1.63 -19.74
N VAL A 384 -5.99 1.90 -20.97
CA VAL A 384 -4.63 1.64 -21.46
C VAL A 384 -3.88 2.96 -21.68
N TYR A 385 -2.59 2.98 -21.35
CA TYR A 385 -1.78 4.20 -21.41
C TYR A 385 -1.03 4.43 -22.73
N ALA A 386 -1.00 3.41 -23.59
CA ALA A 386 -0.56 3.52 -24.99
C ALA A 386 -1.47 2.69 -25.88
N ARG A 387 -1.83 3.21 -27.06
CA ARG A 387 -2.80 2.56 -27.96
C ARG A 387 -2.35 1.16 -28.40
N PRO A 388 -1.07 0.92 -28.72
CA PRO A 388 -0.60 -0.40 -29.14
C PRO A 388 -0.72 -1.47 -28.05
N HIS A 389 -0.82 -1.11 -26.77
CA HIS A 389 -1.03 -2.09 -25.69
C HIS A 389 -2.48 -2.58 -25.58
N ARG A 390 -3.43 -1.98 -26.32
CA ARG A 390 -4.85 -2.34 -26.26
C ARG A 390 -5.10 -3.83 -26.46
N GLU A 391 -4.69 -4.37 -27.60
CA GLU A 391 -4.94 -5.77 -27.95
C GLU A 391 -4.22 -6.74 -26.98
N PRO A 392 -2.92 -6.58 -26.68
CA PRO A 392 -2.25 -7.44 -25.71
C PRO A 392 -2.90 -7.45 -24.33
N VAL A 393 -3.27 -6.28 -23.82
CA VAL A 393 -3.91 -6.15 -22.49
C VAL A 393 -5.28 -6.81 -22.49
N GLN A 394 -6.08 -6.62 -23.55
CA GLN A 394 -7.38 -7.31 -23.66
C GLN A 394 -7.20 -8.83 -23.69
N THR A 395 -6.25 -9.34 -24.48
CA THR A 395 -5.92 -10.77 -24.51
C THR A 395 -5.51 -11.28 -23.14
N LEU A 396 -4.69 -10.53 -22.39
CA LEU A 396 -4.33 -10.89 -21.01
C LEU A 396 -5.56 -11.04 -20.13
N LEU A 397 -6.45 -10.04 -20.12
CA LEU A 397 -7.66 -10.04 -19.31
C LEU A 397 -8.58 -11.22 -19.67
N ARG A 398 -8.74 -11.54 -20.96
CA ARG A 398 -9.48 -12.74 -21.39
C ARG A 398 -8.85 -14.03 -20.86
N ARG A 399 -7.51 -14.13 -20.84
CA ARG A 399 -6.80 -15.27 -20.22
C ARG A 399 -7.04 -15.37 -18.71
N HIS A 400 -7.42 -14.28 -18.04
CA HIS A 400 -7.86 -14.25 -16.65
C HIS A 400 -9.37 -14.47 -16.46
N GLY A 401 -10.14 -14.66 -17.54
CA GLY A 401 -11.60 -14.86 -17.50
C GLY A 401 -12.40 -13.57 -17.47
N VAL A 402 -11.80 -12.45 -17.91
CA VAL A 402 -12.46 -11.14 -18.01
C VAL A 402 -12.62 -10.78 -19.48
N ASP A 403 -13.87 -10.65 -19.94
CA ASP A 403 -14.18 -10.05 -21.22
C ASP A 403 -14.38 -8.54 -21.06
N ALA A 404 -13.35 -7.78 -21.43
CA ALA A 404 -13.40 -6.33 -21.41
C ALA A 404 -13.84 -5.79 -22.78
N ASP A 405 -15.14 -5.50 -22.90
CA ASP A 405 -15.74 -4.97 -24.13
C ASP A 405 -15.38 -3.49 -24.37
N THR A 406 -15.11 -2.74 -23.29
CA THR A 406 -14.85 -1.30 -23.36
C THR A 406 -13.41 -0.96 -22.98
N VAL A 407 -12.63 -0.45 -23.94
CA VAL A 407 -11.22 -0.07 -23.72
C VAL A 407 -10.95 1.36 -24.17
N TRP A 408 -10.43 2.15 -23.25
CA TRP A 408 -10.13 3.56 -23.42
C TRP A 408 -8.61 3.75 -23.45
N SER A 409 -8.12 4.50 -24.44
CA SER A 409 -6.73 4.97 -24.44
C SER A 409 -6.69 6.37 -23.84
N ILE A 410 -6.09 6.49 -22.66
CA ILE A 410 -6.00 7.77 -21.95
C ILE A 410 -4.54 8.18 -21.79
N ASP A 411 -4.29 9.49 -21.66
CA ASP A 411 -2.99 9.93 -21.18
C ASP A 411 -2.82 9.49 -19.73
N PRO A 412 -1.65 8.94 -19.38
CA PRO A 412 -1.45 8.45 -18.05
C PRO A 412 -1.46 9.70 -17.12
N PRO A 413 -2.04 9.63 -15.92
CA PRO A 413 -2.23 10.80 -15.05
C PRO A 413 -0.88 11.51 -14.82
N VAL A 414 -0.80 12.84 -14.61
CA VAL A 414 0.49 13.56 -14.47
C VAL A 414 1.42 12.96 -13.39
N LYS A 415 0.89 12.19 -12.44
CA LYS A 415 1.67 11.35 -11.50
C LYS A 415 2.46 10.19 -12.13
N SER A 416 2.17 9.81 -13.37
CA SER A 416 2.80 8.70 -14.11
C SER A 416 3.82 9.18 -15.15
N ASP A 417 3.67 10.40 -15.71
CA ASP A 417 4.74 11.05 -16.48
C ASP A 417 5.84 11.65 -15.58
N ARG A 418 5.57 11.83 -14.28
CA ARG A 418 6.59 12.04 -13.23
C ARG A 418 7.34 10.76 -12.81
N GLN A 419 7.07 9.63 -13.46
CA GLN A 419 7.89 8.42 -13.33
C GLN A 419 8.99 8.41 -14.39
N ASP A 420 9.64 9.56 -14.59
CA ASP A 420 10.95 9.61 -15.23
C ASP A 420 11.90 8.80 -14.32
N PRO A 421 12.75 7.89 -14.84
CA PRO A 421 13.67 7.10 -14.01
C PRO A 421 14.56 7.97 -13.11
N THR A 422 14.78 9.23 -13.49
CA THR A 422 15.53 10.24 -12.72
C THR A 422 14.72 10.92 -11.60
N ASP A 423 13.39 10.95 -11.68
CA ASP A 423 12.52 11.44 -10.60
C ASP A 423 12.19 10.34 -9.56
N LEU A 424 12.37 9.06 -9.90
CA LEU A 424 12.40 7.95 -8.93
C LEU A 424 13.63 7.99 -8.01
N GLU A 425 14.69 8.71 -8.38
CA GLU A 425 15.80 9.04 -7.46
C GLU A 425 15.40 10.12 -6.42
N ARG A 426 14.28 10.85 -6.61
CA ARG A 426 13.81 11.89 -5.67
C ARG A 426 12.43 11.64 -5.05
N GLY A 427 11.62 10.75 -5.60
CA GLY A 427 10.23 10.49 -5.15
C GLY A 427 10.05 9.35 -4.14
N THR A 428 11.05 8.50 -3.98
CA THR A 428 11.23 7.67 -2.78
C THR A 428 12.63 7.94 -2.32
N GLN A 429 12.81 8.85 -1.36
CA GLN A 429 13.95 8.65 -0.48
C GLN A 429 13.84 7.21 0.00
N PRO A 430 14.90 6.38 -0.09
CA PRO A 430 14.90 5.10 0.60
C PRO A 430 14.43 5.41 2.01
N VAL A 431 13.41 4.72 2.54
CA VAL A 431 12.94 4.95 3.91
C VAL A 431 14.19 4.97 4.77
N GLN A 432 14.65 6.15 5.22
CA GLN A 432 15.95 6.22 5.86
C GLN A 432 15.74 5.67 7.26
N LEU A 433 16.45 4.59 7.59
CA LEU A 433 16.34 3.93 8.88
C LEU A 433 16.93 4.87 9.94
N ARG A 434 16.10 5.65 10.63
CA ARG A 434 16.55 6.55 11.70
C ARG A 434 16.64 5.80 13.02
N LEU A 435 17.85 5.49 13.45
CA LEU A 435 18.11 4.80 14.71
C LEU A 435 18.88 5.68 15.70
N ARG A 436 18.73 5.37 16.99
CA ARG A 436 19.42 6.05 18.08
C ARG A 436 20.91 5.73 18.04
N ASN A 437 21.76 6.72 18.33
CA ASN A 437 23.21 6.53 18.45
C ASN A 437 23.61 5.42 19.43
N ARG A 438 22.80 5.17 20.47
CA ARG A 438 23.09 4.15 21.49
C ARG A 438 23.15 2.73 20.90
N VAL A 439 22.39 2.43 19.85
CA VAL A 439 22.36 1.08 19.25
C VAL A 439 23.40 0.91 18.14
N ARG A 440 24.17 1.96 17.84
CA ARG A 440 25.24 1.92 16.83
C ARG A 440 26.33 0.91 17.17
N GLY A 441 26.63 0.72 18.47
CA GLY A 441 27.63 -0.24 18.91
C GLY A 441 27.28 -1.71 18.62
N HIS A 442 26.03 -2.01 18.30
CA HIS A 442 25.60 -3.39 18.00
C HIS A 442 25.75 -3.78 16.52
N LEU A 443 26.05 -2.83 15.63
CA LEU A 443 26.12 -3.07 14.20
C LEU A 443 27.43 -2.51 13.62
N PRO A 444 28.34 -3.37 13.13
CA PRO A 444 29.57 -2.93 12.47
C PRO A 444 29.28 -1.97 11.29
N PRO A 445 30.15 -0.97 11.03
CA PRO A 445 29.93 0.05 10.01
C PRO A 445 29.60 -0.50 8.62
N GLU A 446 30.29 -1.55 8.19
CA GLU A 446 30.15 -2.23 6.90
C GLU A 446 28.73 -2.82 6.71
N HIS A 447 28.11 -3.30 7.79
CA HIS A 447 26.75 -3.85 7.77
C HIS A 447 25.68 -2.77 7.98
N ALA A 448 26.03 -1.70 8.70
CA ALA A 448 25.17 -0.52 8.85
C ALA A 448 24.96 0.22 7.52
N GLU A 449 25.96 0.22 6.64
CA GLU A 449 25.86 0.84 5.32
C GLU A 449 24.82 0.14 4.44
N VAL A 450 24.74 -1.19 4.48
CA VAL A 450 23.72 -1.99 3.77
C VAL A 450 22.29 -1.63 4.20
N LEU A 451 22.11 -1.20 5.45
CA LEU A 451 20.82 -0.75 5.98
C LEU A 451 20.53 0.74 5.73
N GLY A 452 21.48 1.51 5.18
CA GLY A 452 21.28 2.95 4.92
C GLY A 452 20.89 3.75 6.18
N ILE A 453 21.46 3.40 7.34
CA ILE A 453 21.04 3.93 8.65
C ILE A 453 21.48 5.39 8.83
N GLN A 454 20.55 6.23 9.27
CA GLN A 454 20.85 7.55 9.81
C GLN A 454 20.93 7.52 11.33
N TRP A 455 22.11 7.86 11.84
CA TRP A 455 22.42 7.92 13.26
C TRP A 455 22.20 9.36 13.79
N GLY A 456 21.35 9.55 14.79
CA GLY A 456 21.16 10.89 15.36
C GLY A 456 20.33 10.98 16.64
N LYS A 457 20.33 12.17 17.26
CA LYS A 457 19.32 12.59 18.23
C LYS A 457 18.05 12.89 17.44
N LEU A 458 16.99 12.12 17.67
CA LEU A 458 15.76 12.25 16.88
C LEU A 458 15.17 13.67 16.98
N GLY A 459 15.18 14.41 15.88
CA GLY A 459 14.17 15.42 15.55
C GLY A 459 12.88 14.72 15.08
N ALA A 460 11.73 15.33 15.33
CA ALA A 460 10.41 14.73 15.11
C ALA A 460 10.18 14.27 13.65
N SER A 461 10.01 12.96 13.43
CA SER A 461 9.46 12.38 12.18
C SER A 461 9.21 10.87 12.41
N ILE A 462 8.25 10.10 11.86
CA ILE A 462 7.50 10.19 10.58
C ILE A 462 6.00 9.78 10.73
N HIS A 463 5.58 9.07 11.78
CA HIS A 463 4.15 8.82 12.08
C HIS A 463 4.03 8.48 13.56
N ARG A 464 3.71 9.45 14.42
CA ARG A 464 3.56 9.21 15.87
C ARG A 464 2.13 8.74 16.15
N SER A 465 1.84 7.48 15.82
CA SER A 465 0.60 6.89 16.33
C SER A 465 0.56 7.04 17.85
N THR A 466 -0.54 7.56 18.37
CA THR A 466 -0.70 7.73 19.82
C THR A 466 -0.71 6.36 20.51
N HIS A 467 -0.40 6.27 21.81
CA HIS A 467 -0.51 4.98 22.51
C HIS A 467 -1.94 4.43 22.48
N LYS A 468 -2.95 5.30 22.33
CA LYS A 468 -4.35 4.93 22.11
C LYS A 468 -4.55 4.24 20.75
N GLU A 469 -4.03 4.82 19.67
CA GLU A 469 -4.06 4.21 18.33
C GLU A 469 -3.28 2.90 18.28
N LEU A 470 -2.11 2.84 18.94
CA LEU A 470 -1.31 1.62 19.00
C LEU A 470 -2.05 0.48 19.72
N ARG A 471 -2.80 0.80 20.78
CA ARG A 471 -3.67 -0.19 21.46
C ARG A 471 -4.90 -0.58 20.66
N ALA A 472 -5.37 0.27 19.75
CA ALA A 472 -6.45 -0.06 18.83
C ALA A 472 -5.98 -0.88 17.62
N ASN A 473 -4.68 -0.87 17.33
CA ASN A 473 -4.10 -1.57 16.18
C ASN A 473 -3.89 -3.06 16.48
N THR A 474 -4.90 -3.87 16.16
CA THR A 474 -4.89 -5.35 16.34
C THR A 474 -3.73 -6.03 15.63
N TYR A 475 -3.31 -5.50 14.48
CA TYR A 475 -2.18 -6.03 13.72
C TYR A 475 -0.85 -5.82 14.46
N TYR A 476 -0.59 -4.60 14.94
CA TYR A 476 0.60 -4.30 15.75
C TYR A 476 0.65 -5.12 17.03
N LEU A 477 -0.47 -5.23 17.75
CA LEU A 477 -0.57 -6.04 18.97
C LEU A 477 -0.22 -7.50 18.73
N ARG A 478 -0.70 -8.07 17.61
CA ARG A 478 -0.38 -9.44 17.23
C ARG A 478 1.10 -9.61 16.89
N GLU A 479 1.64 -8.78 16.00
CA GLU A 479 3.05 -8.90 15.58
C GLU A 479 4.02 -8.68 16.74
N LEU A 480 3.74 -7.70 17.60
CA LEU A 480 4.53 -7.45 18.81
C LEU A 480 4.38 -8.57 19.83
N GLY A 481 3.18 -9.11 20.02
CA GLY A 481 2.92 -10.26 20.90
C GLY A 481 3.65 -11.51 20.43
N THR A 482 3.68 -11.77 19.11
CA THR A 482 4.46 -12.87 18.51
C THR A 482 5.95 -12.65 18.69
N LEU A 483 6.45 -11.44 18.42
CA LEU A 483 7.87 -11.12 18.56
C LEU A 483 8.36 -11.27 20.01
N LEU A 484 7.61 -10.74 20.97
CA LEU A 484 8.01 -10.73 22.38
C LEU A 484 7.54 -11.97 23.15
N GLY A 485 6.68 -12.81 22.57
CA GLY A 485 6.08 -13.95 23.25
C GLY A 485 5.18 -13.56 24.42
N VAL A 486 4.47 -12.42 24.32
CA VAL A 486 3.62 -11.90 25.41
C VAL A 486 2.19 -11.69 24.96
N ASN A 487 1.26 -11.80 25.92
CA ASN A 487 -0.14 -11.47 25.67
C ASN A 487 -0.29 -9.95 25.43
N ALA A 488 -1.00 -9.58 24.37
CA ALA A 488 -1.25 -8.18 24.03
C ALA A 488 -1.84 -7.34 25.19
N ALA A 489 -2.60 -7.95 26.11
CA ALA A 489 -3.18 -7.28 27.27
C ALA A 489 -2.15 -6.87 28.34
N THR A 490 -0.98 -7.52 28.39
CA THR A 490 0.08 -7.20 29.38
C THR A 490 0.97 -6.05 28.91
N LEU A 491 0.86 -5.65 27.65
CA LEU A 491 1.68 -4.60 27.07
C LEU A 491 1.40 -3.21 27.69
N ARG A 492 2.46 -2.41 27.85
CA ARG A 492 2.40 -1.07 28.47
C ARG A 492 2.95 0.03 27.53
N PRO A 493 2.39 1.25 27.55
CA PRO A 493 2.94 2.37 26.80
C PRO A 493 4.44 2.60 27.06
N ALA A 494 5.23 2.72 26.00
CA ALA A 494 6.67 2.96 26.09
C ALA A 494 7.21 3.67 24.85
N ARG A 495 8.54 3.82 24.79
CA ARG A 495 9.29 4.34 23.63
C ARG A 495 10.10 3.21 23.00
N CYS A 496 10.13 3.17 21.68
CA CYS A 496 10.91 2.19 20.93
C CYS A 496 12.38 2.29 21.30
N ARG A 497 12.98 1.14 21.62
CA ARG A 497 14.38 1.03 21.99
C ARG A 497 15.33 1.40 20.85
N LEU A 498 14.97 1.11 19.60
CA LEU A 498 15.82 1.35 18.43
C LEU A 498 15.68 2.77 17.89
N CYS A 499 14.45 3.27 17.74
CA CYS A 499 14.15 4.53 17.04
C CYS A 499 13.37 5.56 17.87
N HIS A 500 13.08 5.30 19.16
CA HIS A 500 12.37 6.23 20.06
C HIS A 500 10.91 6.61 19.69
N ASN A 501 10.34 6.04 18.62
CA ASN A 501 8.91 6.19 18.32
C ASN A 501 8.00 5.64 19.43
N ASN A 502 6.74 6.05 19.45
CA ASN A 502 5.75 5.43 20.35
C ASN A 502 5.72 3.92 20.12
N ALA A 503 5.74 3.16 21.21
CA ALA A 503 5.72 1.71 21.21
C ALA A 503 4.94 1.20 22.41
N LEU A 504 4.76 -0.11 22.45
CA LEU A 504 4.32 -0.85 23.62
C LEU A 504 5.47 -1.75 24.11
N ALA A 505 5.58 -1.90 25.43
CA ALA A 505 6.60 -2.69 26.10
C ALA A 505 6.00 -3.99 26.67
N SER A 506 6.79 -5.08 26.64
CA SER A 506 6.55 -6.25 27.48
C SER A 506 6.73 -5.91 28.96
N PRO A 507 6.26 -6.77 29.88
CA PRO A 507 6.56 -6.67 31.31
C PRO A 507 8.07 -6.57 31.60
N ASP A 508 8.90 -7.24 30.80
CA ASP A 508 10.37 -7.24 30.92
C ASP A 508 11.04 -5.97 30.36
N GLY A 509 10.24 -4.99 29.90
CA GLY A 509 10.72 -3.68 29.46
C GLY A 509 11.23 -3.62 28.01
N LEU A 510 11.06 -4.68 27.22
CA LEU A 510 11.38 -4.67 25.78
C LEU A 510 10.28 -3.95 25.01
N ALA A 511 10.65 -2.89 24.29
CA ALA A 511 9.70 -2.02 23.60
C ALA A 511 10.15 -1.71 22.16
N TYR A 512 9.37 -2.15 21.18
CA TYR A 512 9.64 -1.92 19.76
C TYR A 512 8.41 -1.36 19.06
N CYS A 513 8.57 -0.29 18.27
CA CYS A 513 7.47 0.27 17.50
C CYS A 513 7.10 -0.66 16.33
N PHE A 514 5.93 -0.42 15.76
CA PHE A 514 5.42 -1.24 14.66
C PHE A 514 6.41 -1.36 13.49
N ALA A 515 7.05 -0.27 13.07
CA ALA A 515 8.02 -0.29 11.97
C ALA A 515 9.24 -1.18 12.27
N CYS A 516 9.83 -1.08 13.46
CA CYS A 516 10.97 -1.91 13.84
C CYS A 516 10.59 -3.40 13.95
N VAL A 517 9.39 -3.71 14.46
CA VAL A 517 8.86 -5.08 14.48
C VAL A 517 8.74 -5.62 13.05
N ARG A 518 8.12 -4.83 12.16
CA ARG A 518 7.94 -5.18 10.75
C ARG A 518 9.26 -5.46 10.04
N TRP A 519 10.28 -4.66 10.30
CA TRP A 519 11.59 -4.82 9.68
C TRP A 519 12.31 -6.08 10.16
N ALA A 520 12.27 -6.36 11.48
CA ALA A 520 12.83 -7.58 12.05
C ALA A 520 12.17 -8.87 11.55
N GLN A 521 10.89 -8.80 11.18
CA GLN A 521 10.18 -9.95 10.60
C GLN A 521 10.44 -10.10 9.08
N GLY A 522 11.57 -9.58 8.56
CA GLY A 522 12.04 -9.86 7.20
C GLY A 522 11.54 -8.94 6.11
N ARG A 523 11.30 -7.66 6.42
CA ARG A 523 10.81 -6.70 5.41
C ARG A 523 11.87 -5.77 4.84
N TRP A 524 13.02 -5.68 5.49
CA TRP A 524 14.06 -4.76 5.06
C TRP A 524 14.92 -5.34 3.95
N LEU A 525 15.76 -6.33 4.29
CA LEU A 525 16.58 -7.01 3.31
C LEU A 525 15.84 -8.18 2.67
N ARG A 526 15.89 -8.30 1.35
CA ARG A 526 15.23 -9.36 0.58
C ARG A 526 16.22 -10.00 -0.37
N ASP A 527 16.31 -11.34 -0.31
CA ASP A 527 17.08 -12.09 -1.28
C ASP A 527 16.36 -12.04 -2.65
N ASN A 528 16.97 -11.36 -3.61
CA ASN A 528 16.45 -11.19 -4.97
C ASN A 528 17.01 -12.23 -5.96
N GLY A 529 17.80 -13.21 -5.49
CA GLY A 529 18.46 -14.21 -6.32
C GLY A 529 19.68 -13.69 -7.08
N THR A 530 20.18 -12.50 -6.74
CA THR A 530 21.43 -11.93 -7.29
C THR A 530 22.47 -11.77 -6.20
N ASP A 531 23.75 -11.91 -6.54
CA ASP A 531 24.82 -11.79 -5.55
C ASP A 531 25.28 -10.34 -5.39
N GLY A 532 25.58 -9.92 -4.16
CA GLY A 532 26.03 -8.56 -3.87
C GLY A 532 26.65 -8.41 -2.47
N PRO A 533 27.17 -7.22 -2.13
CA PRO A 533 27.84 -6.95 -0.85
C PRO A 533 26.94 -7.16 0.38
N TRP A 534 25.62 -7.16 0.17
CA TRP A 534 24.65 -7.50 1.20
C TRP A 534 24.72 -8.96 1.65
N ILE A 535 25.23 -9.89 0.83
CA ILE A 535 25.38 -11.31 1.21
C ILE A 535 26.25 -11.47 2.45
N GLU A 536 27.40 -10.78 2.50
CA GLU A 536 28.30 -10.82 3.66
C GLU A 536 27.60 -10.31 4.92
N SER A 537 26.75 -9.30 4.77
CA SER A 537 25.95 -8.76 5.88
C SER A 537 24.87 -9.73 6.34
N VAL A 538 24.27 -10.52 5.43
CA VAL A 538 23.36 -11.62 5.81
C VAL A 538 24.10 -12.71 6.56
N VAL A 539 25.24 -13.15 6.05
CA VAL A 539 26.08 -14.19 6.67
C VAL A 539 26.52 -13.78 8.07
N TRP A 540 27.02 -12.55 8.21
CA TRP A 540 27.36 -11.98 9.51
C TRP A 540 26.16 -11.93 10.44
N ALA A 541 25.01 -11.42 9.98
CA ALA A 541 23.82 -11.32 10.81
C ALA A 541 23.25 -12.68 11.24
N LEU A 542 23.36 -13.70 10.39
CA LEU A 542 22.98 -15.09 10.72
C LEU A 542 23.89 -15.67 11.80
N ARG A 543 25.22 -15.53 11.66
CA ARG A 543 26.16 -15.97 12.69
C ARG A 543 25.92 -15.23 13.99
N ARG A 544 25.72 -13.92 13.91
CA ARG A 544 25.52 -13.08 15.10
C ARG A 544 24.19 -13.38 15.81
N VAL A 545 23.10 -13.60 15.08
CA VAL A 545 21.83 -13.96 15.74
C VAL A 545 21.90 -15.34 16.37
N VAL A 546 22.67 -16.27 15.80
CA VAL A 546 22.99 -17.55 16.45
C VAL A 546 23.69 -17.28 17.77
N GLU A 547 24.86 -16.64 17.77
CA GLU A 547 25.59 -16.32 19.01
C GLU A 547 24.73 -15.62 20.10
N LEU A 548 23.77 -14.79 19.70
CA LEU A 548 22.91 -14.05 20.63
C LEU A 548 21.73 -14.88 21.18
N GLU A 549 21.15 -15.78 20.39
CA GLU A 549 19.85 -16.41 20.70
C GLU A 549 19.77 -17.91 20.52
N PHE A 550 20.70 -18.52 19.78
CA PHE A 550 20.61 -19.91 19.36
C PHE A 550 21.96 -20.61 19.48
N SER A 551 21.95 -21.88 19.84
CA SER A 551 23.19 -22.68 19.88
C SER A 551 23.41 -23.48 18.60
N GLY A 552 22.73 -23.09 17.52
CA GLY A 552 22.75 -23.79 16.25
C GLY A 552 22.00 -23.03 15.14
N PRO A 553 22.01 -23.57 13.91
CA PRO A 553 21.33 -22.99 12.76
C PRO A 553 19.84 -22.82 13.04
N PRO A 554 19.29 -21.59 13.09
CA PRO A 554 17.90 -21.36 13.48
C PRO A 554 16.95 -21.73 12.36
N SER A 555 15.71 -22.11 12.68
CA SER A 555 14.62 -22.16 11.70
C SER A 555 14.13 -20.75 11.35
N VAL A 556 13.49 -20.61 10.19
CA VAL A 556 12.81 -19.35 9.81
C VAL A 556 11.75 -18.97 10.85
N ALA A 557 11.02 -19.97 11.39
CA ALA A 557 9.95 -19.76 12.35
C ALA A 557 10.46 -19.24 13.70
N GLN A 558 11.58 -19.77 14.20
CA GLN A 558 12.22 -19.31 15.44
C GLN A 558 12.56 -17.82 15.36
N LEU A 559 12.97 -17.33 14.20
CA LEU A 559 13.35 -15.93 14.07
C LEU A 559 12.17 -14.94 14.12
N ASN A 560 10.93 -15.41 14.12
CA ASN A 560 9.75 -14.57 14.36
C ASN A 560 9.59 -14.13 15.82
N ARG A 561 10.33 -14.76 16.75
CA ARG A 561 10.33 -14.47 18.18
C ARG A 561 11.73 -14.05 18.64
N LEU A 562 11.79 -13.14 19.61
CA LEU A 562 12.99 -12.86 20.40
C LEU A 562 13.04 -13.82 21.59
N HIS A 563 14.13 -14.58 21.70
CA HIS A 563 14.34 -15.54 22.79
C HIS A 563 15.17 -14.97 23.95
N VAL A 564 15.58 -13.71 23.82
CA VAL A 564 16.40 -12.98 24.81
C VAL A 564 15.58 -11.90 25.50
N SER A 565 15.75 -11.80 26.81
CA SER A 565 15.13 -10.77 27.65
C SER A 565 16.09 -9.62 28.00
N ASP A 566 17.41 -9.84 27.91
CA ASP A 566 18.40 -8.78 28.12
C ASP A 566 18.20 -7.67 27.06
N PRO A 567 18.00 -6.40 27.48
CA PRO A 567 17.61 -5.37 26.55
C PRO A 567 18.68 -4.94 25.53
N ASP A 568 19.97 -5.16 25.81
CA ASP A 568 21.06 -4.81 24.89
C ASP A 568 21.31 -5.95 23.89
N ILE A 569 21.24 -7.21 24.35
CA ILE A 569 21.25 -8.40 23.49
C ILE A 569 20.03 -8.38 22.55
N ALA A 570 18.84 -8.04 23.06
CA ALA A 570 17.62 -7.93 22.27
C ALA A 570 17.71 -6.82 21.19
N ASP A 571 18.31 -5.68 21.52
CA ASP A 571 18.52 -4.59 20.55
C ASP A 571 19.48 -5.04 19.42
N ALA A 572 20.55 -5.79 19.73
CA ALA A 572 21.45 -6.36 18.74
C ALA A 572 20.77 -7.44 17.87
N ALA A 573 20.00 -8.34 18.48
CA ALA A 573 19.23 -9.39 17.83
C ALA A 573 18.18 -8.82 16.84
N MET A 574 17.55 -7.71 17.20
CA MET A 574 16.64 -6.98 16.32
C MET A 574 17.34 -6.42 15.08
N LEU A 575 18.53 -5.85 15.24
CA LEU A 575 19.31 -5.30 14.12
C LEU A 575 19.82 -6.40 13.18
N CYS A 576 20.26 -7.54 13.72
CA CYS A 576 20.61 -8.71 12.91
C CYS A 576 19.41 -9.16 12.06
N ARG A 577 18.21 -9.18 12.64
CA ARG A 577 16.98 -9.52 11.91
C ARG A 577 16.62 -8.55 10.79
N PHE A 578 17.07 -7.29 10.81
CA PHE A 578 16.85 -6.37 9.68
C PHE A 578 17.67 -6.80 8.45
N LEU A 579 18.83 -7.42 8.69
CA LEU A 579 19.73 -7.92 7.66
C LEU A 579 19.36 -9.32 7.17
N ILE A 580 18.66 -10.13 7.95
CA ILE A 580 18.32 -11.51 7.56
C ILE A 580 17.10 -11.52 6.63
N PRO A 581 17.24 -11.96 5.36
CA PRO A 581 16.11 -12.10 4.47
C PRO A 581 15.22 -13.25 4.96
N ARG A 582 13.92 -12.96 5.12
CA ARG A 582 12.93 -14.03 5.28
C ARG A 582 12.51 -14.48 3.88
N PRO A 583 12.48 -15.78 3.58
CA PRO A 583 11.66 -16.26 2.49
C PRO A 583 10.21 -15.96 2.91
N ALA A 584 9.71 -14.79 2.50
CA ALA A 584 8.30 -14.49 2.67
C ALA A 584 7.51 -15.58 1.95
N LEU A 585 6.39 -16.01 2.53
CA LEU A 585 5.23 -16.42 1.74
C LEU A 585 5.07 -15.35 0.67
N ALA A 586 5.47 -15.72 -0.54
CA ALA A 586 5.86 -14.77 -1.55
C ALA A 586 4.59 -14.07 -2.01
N THR A 587 4.37 -12.83 -1.58
CA THR A 587 3.52 -11.96 -2.38
C THR A 587 4.17 -11.88 -3.76
N LEU A 588 3.58 -12.63 -4.71
CA LEU A 588 3.79 -12.70 -6.15
C LEU A 588 4.94 -11.81 -6.65
N ARG A 589 6.12 -12.40 -6.92
CA ARG A 589 7.23 -11.71 -7.60
C ARG A 589 7.12 -11.86 -9.10
N ALA A 590 7.25 -10.76 -9.85
CA ALA A 590 7.05 -10.76 -11.30
C ALA A 590 8.21 -11.32 -12.15
N ARG A 591 9.42 -11.53 -11.61
CA ARG A 591 10.48 -12.43 -12.13
C ARG A 591 11.70 -12.30 -11.21
N SER A 592 12.39 -13.40 -10.94
CA SER A 592 13.72 -13.37 -10.35
C SER A 592 14.71 -13.76 -11.46
N TYR A 593 15.79 -12.99 -11.65
CA TYR A 593 16.88 -13.35 -12.59
C TYR A 593 17.76 -14.50 -12.06
N GLY A 594 17.57 -14.89 -10.80
CA GLY A 594 18.11 -16.11 -10.20
C GLY A 594 17.18 -16.65 -9.12
N THR A 595 17.40 -17.88 -8.69
CA THR A 595 16.65 -18.49 -7.59
C THR A 595 17.10 -17.83 -6.28
N ALA A 596 16.16 -17.26 -5.51
CA ALA A 596 16.47 -16.86 -4.14
C ALA A 596 16.99 -18.09 -3.38
N ARG A 597 18.00 -17.90 -2.54
CA ARG A 597 18.56 -19.00 -1.76
C ARG A 597 17.51 -19.52 -0.80
N SER A 598 17.33 -20.83 -0.81
CA SER A 598 16.62 -21.53 0.24
C SER A 598 17.25 -21.24 1.60
N TRP A 599 16.46 -21.36 2.66
CA TRP A 599 16.97 -21.17 4.02
C TRP A 599 18.19 -22.06 4.33
N ALA A 600 18.20 -23.30 3.84
CA ALA A 600 19.34 -24.21 3.98
C ALA A 600 20.60 -23.69 3.27
N GLN A 601 20.46 -23.05 2.09
CA GLN A 601 21.59 -22.41 1.39
C GLN A 601 22.13 -21.21 2.17
N TRP A 602 21.26 -20.41 2.80
CA TRP A 602 21.68 -19.32 3.68
C TRP A 602 22.45 -19.80 4.91
N LEU A 603 21.97 -20.85 5.56
CA LEU A 603 22.65 -21.46 6.70
C LEU A 603 23.99 -22.10 6.30
N HIS A 604 24.06 -22.72 5.12
CA HIS A 604 25.30 -23.29 4.59
C HIS A 604 26.33 -22.19 4.30
N LEU A 605 25.94 -21.08 3.65
CA LEU A 605 26.84 -19.95 3.41
C LEU A 605 27.33 -19.29 4.71
N ALA A 606 26.56 -19.38 5.77
CA ALA A 606 26.95 -18.90 7.09
C ALA A 606 27.84 -19.90 7.86
N ASP A 607 28.21 -21.03 7.26
CA ASP A 607 28.91 -22.16 7.92
C ASP A 607 28.18 -22.68 9.18
N LEU A 608 26.85 -22.53 9.23
CA LEU A 608 26.03 -23.01 10.36
C LEU A 608 25.55 -24.46 10.18
N LEU A 609 25.82 -25.06 9.01
CA LEU A 609 25.52 -26.45 8.68
C LEU A 609 26.83 -27.22 8.42
N GLU A 610 27.72 -27.29 9.40
CA GLU A 610 28.88 -28.19 9.31
C GLU A 610 28.43 -29.65 9.46
N GLY A 611 28.82 -30.52 8.52
CA GLY A 611 28.65 -31.98 8.61
C GLY A 611 27.28 -32.56 8.24
N GLY A 612 26.28 -31.74 7.91
CA GLY A 612 24.94 -32.22 7.55
C GLY A 612 24.87 -32.83 6.15
N LEU A 613 25.04 -34.14 6.02
CA LEU A 613 24.77 -34.89 4.78
C LEU A 613 23.27 -34.82 4.47
N ARG A 614 22.89 -34.03 3.46
CA ARG A 614 21.56 -34.06 2.86
C ARG A 614 21.41 -35.37 2.10
N THR A 615 20.84 -36.38 2.74
CA THR A 615 20.52 -37.67 2.10
C THR A 615 19.19 -37.56 1.34
N SER A 616 18.92 -38.48 0.43
CA SER A 616 17.63 -38.59 -0.27
C SER A 616 16.41 -38.82 0.65
N ARG A 617 16.63 -38.98 1.97
CA ARG A 617 15.60 -39.24 2.99
C ARG A 617 15.66 -38.31 4.21
N GLY A 618 16.45 -37.23 4.19
CA GLY A 618 16.51 -36.26 5.31
C GLY A 618 17.88 -35.68 5.60
N THR A 619 17.93 -34.74 6.55
CA THR A 619 19.17 -34.08 7.03
C THR A 619 19.58 -34.76 8.34
N ILE A 620 20.70 -35.49 8.33
CA ILE A 620 21.30 -36.01 9.57
C ILE A 620 22.18 -34.90 10.15
N THR A 621 21.95 -34.54 11.40
CA THR A 621 22.69 -33.50 12.13
C THR A 621 22.91 -33.93 13.58
N VAL A 622 23.77 -33.24 14.31
CA VAL A 622 24.01 -33.46 15.74
C VAL A 622 23.56 -32.22 16.51
N ALA A 623 22.85 -32.41 17.62
CA ALA A 623 22.46 -31.36 18.56
C ALA A 623 23.65 -30.93 19.45
N THR A 624 23.48 -29.85 20.20
CA THR A 624 24.54 -29.19 20.97
C THR A 624 25.12 -30.09 22.06
N ASP A 625 24.32 -30.99 22.63
CA ASP A 625 24.73 -31.95 23.65
C ASP A 625 25.26 -33.28 23.09
N GLY A 626 25.36 -33.39 21.77
CA GLY A 626 25.88 -34.55 21.06
C GLY A 626 24.82 -35.54 20.60
N HIS A 627 23.53 -35.28 20.81
CA HIS A 627 22.48 -36.18 20.33
C HIS A 627 22.37 -36.21 18.80
N PRO A 628 22.31 -37.40 18.16
CA PRO A 628 22.07 -37.52 16.73
C PRO A 628 20.61 -37.24 16.38
N CYS A 629 20.37 -36.31 15.47
CA CYS A 629 19.06 -35.93 14.98
C CYS A 629 18.88 -36.30 13.50
N ARG A 630 17.70 -36.81 13.15
CA ARG A 630 17.34 -37.24 11.78
C ARG A 630 16.63 -36.14 10.99
N SER A 631 16.33 -35.02 11.64
CA SER A 631 15.75 -33.84 11.03
C SER A 631 16.23 -32.55 11.70
N MET A 632 16.08 -31.42 11.00
CA MET A 632 16.30 -30.09 11.59
C MET A 632 15.30 -29.78 12.71
N LEU A 633 14.05 -30.26 12.56
CA LEU A 633 13.02 -30.13 13.59
C LEU A 633 13.47 -30.82 14.87
N GLU A 634 14.02 -32.04 14.76
CA GLU A 634 14.54 -32.76 15.92
C GLU A 634 15.67 -32.00 16.60
N ARG A 635 16.65 -31.54 15.82
CA ARG A 635 17.76 -30.77 16.36
C ARG A 635 17.29 -29.54 17.13
N HIS A 636 16.33 -28.79 16.59
CA HIS A 636 15.83 -27.56 17.23
C HIS A 636 15.13 -27.83 18.57
N VAL A 637 14.36 -28.92 18.65
CA VAL A 637 13.71 -29.31 19.90
C VAL A 637 14.75 -29.78 20.91
N ASP A 638 15.68 -30.63 20.49
CA ASP A 638 16.76 -31.17 21.33
C ASP A 638 17.65 -30.06 21.91
N ASP A 639 18.13 -29.16 21.05
CA ASP A 639 18.87 -27.96 21.45
C ASP A 639 18.06 -27.15 22.47
N PHE A 640 16.76 -26.92 22.24
CA PHE A 640 15.92 -26.20 23.20
C PHE A 640 15.85 -26.91 24.57
N LEU A 641 15.66 -28.23 24.60
CA LEU A 641 15.58 -29.00 25.83
C LEU A 641 16.90 -28.90 26.61
N HIS A 642 18.04 -29.08 25.94
CA HIS A 642 19.36 -28.97 26.54
C HIS A 642 19.60 -27.59 27.18
N HIS A 643 19.43 -26.51 26.42
CA HIS A 643 19.71 -25.15 26.90
C HIS A 643 18.75 -24.68 27.99
N SER A 644 17.51 -25.19 27.95
CA SER A 644 16.52 -24.91 28.97
C SER A 644 16.76 -25.72 30.25
N GLY A 645 17.80 -26.56 30.31
CA GLY A 645 18.08 -27.42 31.45
C GLY A 645 17.04 -28.52 31.65
N ILE A 646 16.30 -28.88 30.60
CA ILE A 646 15.29 -29.93 30.64
C ILE A 646 15.99 -31.26 30.39
N ALA A 647 16.08 -32.09 31.43
CA ALA A 647 16.63 -33.45 31.31
C ALA A 647 15.75 -34.30 30.38
N HIS A 648 16.38 -34.92 29.38
CA HIS A 648 15.71 -35.74 28.39
C HIS A 648 16.60 -36.89 27.90
N ASP A 649 15.99 -38.03 27.59
CA ASP A 649 16.64 -39.18 26.94
C ASP A 649 16.16 -39.29 25.49
N ILE A 650 17.06 -39.65 24.56
CA ILE A 650 16.72 -39.83 23.14
C ILE A 650 16.31 -41.27 22.78
N GLU A 651 15.46 -41.38 21.78
CA GLU A 651 14.97 -42.66 21.23
C GLU A 651 14.42 -43.68 22.26
N PRO A 652 13.63 -43.29 23.28
CA PRO A 652 13.06 -44.22 24.24
C PRO A 652 12.11 -45.22 23.56
N ALA A 653 12.14 -46.47 24.01
CA ALA A 653 11.24 -47.50 23.48
C ALA A 653 9.81 -47.28 24.00
N TYR A 654 8.80 -47.41 23.13
CA TYR A 654 7.43 -47.59 23.56
C TYR A 654 7.23 -49.01 24.12
N PRO A 655 6.30 -49.20 25.07
CA PRO A 655 5.90 -50.53 25.53
C PRO A 655 5.44 -51.43 24.39
N ARG A 656 5.77 -52.73 24.46
CA ARG A 656 5.27 -53.71 23.50
C ARG A 656 3.76 -53.82 23.60
N HIS A 657 3.10 -53.93 22.44
CA HIS A 657 1.66 -54.12 22.36
C HIS A 657 1.36 -55.07 21.19
N PRO A 658 0.48 -56.08 21.37
CA PRO A 658 0.22 -57.13 20.37
C PRO A 658 -0.25 -56.58 19.01
N ASP A 659 -1.05 -55.52 19.00
CA ASP A 659 -1.54 -54.93 17.73
C ASP A 659 -0.84 -53.60 17.37
N LEU A 660 -0.63 -52.72 18.35
CA LEU A 660 -0.19 -51.34 18.12
C LEU A 660 1.34 -51.16 18.12
N ASN A 661 2.11 -52.10 18.70
CA ASN A 661 3.57 -52.02 18.74
C ASN A 661 4.24 -53.40 18.62
N THR A 662 4.09 -54.01 17.45
CA THR A 662 4.71 -55.30 17.08
C THR A 662 6.17 -55.16 16.62
N THR A 663 6.58 -53.95 16.26
CA THR A 663 7.83 -53.68 15.53
C THR A 663 8.87 -52.91 16.35
N GLY A 664 8.55 -52.52 17.59
CA GLY A 664 9.47 -51.79 18.46
C GLY A 664 9.53 -50.30 18.13
N LEU A 665 8.38 -49.62 18.23
CA LEU A 665 8.27 -48.18 18.12
C LEU A 665 9.13 -47.48 19.19
N ARG A 666 9.70 -46.34 18.81
CA ARG A 666 10.45 -45.43 19.68
C ARG A 666 9.89 -44.02 19.54
N ALA A 667 9.89 -43.26 20.63
CA ALA A 667 9.68 -41.82 20.56
C ALA A 667 10.99 -41.09 20.30
N ASP A 668 10.91 -39.78 20.09
CA ASP A 668 12.10 -38.98 19.84
C ASP A 668 12.76 -38.61 21.17
N TRP A 669 11.99 -38.21 22.19
CA TRP A 669 12.49 -37.97 23.55
C TRP A 669 11.61 -38.52 24.67
N LEU A 670 12.22 -38.75 25.83
CA LEU A 670 11.59 -39.01 27.12
C LEU A 670 12.00 -37.92 28.12
N LEU A 671 11.04 -37.23 28.72
CA LEU A 671 11.29 -36.28 29.81
C LEU A 671 11.32 -36.98 31.17
N HIS A 672 11.91 -36.32 32.17
CA HIS A 672 12.12 -36.90 33.51
C HIS A 672 10.83 -37.37 34.23
N ASP A 673 9.66 -36.82 33.89
CA ASP A 673 8.36 -37.19 34.44
C ASP A 673 7.69 -38.34 33.66
N SER A 674 8.43 -39.02 32.80
CA SER A 674 7.96 -40.07 31.89
C SER A 674 7.03 -39.59 30.76
N THR A 675 7.04 -38.29 30.45
CA THR A 675 6.35 -37.76 29.26
C THR A 675 7.16 -38.06 27.99
N TYR A 676 6.51 -38.69 27.01
CA TYR A 676 7.08 -38.95 25.69
C TYR A 676 6.88 -37.74 24.78
N VAL A 677 7.87 -37.41 23.96
CA VAL A 677 7.83 -36.29 23.01
C VAL A 677 8.12 -36.78 21.59
N GLU A 678 7.33 -36.32 20.63
CA GLU A 678 7.44 -36.66 19.20
C GLU A 678 7.51 -35.41 18.32
N ALA A 679 8.49 -35.34 17.43
CA ALA A 679 8.65 -34.33 16.39
C ALA A 679 8.02 -34.81 15.06
N LEU A 680 6.92 -34.17 14.66
CA LEU A 680 6.11 -34.54 13.50
C LEU A 680 6.52 -33.74 12.26
N GLY A 681 7.54 -34.21 11.54
CA GLY A 681 8.13 -33.50 10.40
C GLY A 681 7.45 -33.68 9.03
N MET A 682 6.64 -34.74 8.81
CA MET A 682 6.09 -35.09 7.48
C MET A 682 4.64 -35.60 7.53
N PRO A 683 3.67 -34.79 7.98
CA PRO A 683 2.29 -35.26 8.21
C PRO A 683 1.53 -35.68 6.94
N ASP A 684 1.94 -35.21 5.76
CA ASP A 684 1.22 -35.44 4.50
C ASP A 684 1.54 -36.77 3.80
N GLU A 685 2.52 -37.54 4.30
CA GLU A 685 2.80 -38.88 3.79
C GLU A 685 1.86 -39.91 4.46
N PRO A 686 0.99 -40.63 3.71
CA PRO A 686 -0.02 -41.51 4.31
C PRO A 686 0.54 -42.60 5.22
N ALA A 687 1.71 -43.15 4.88
CA ALA A 687 2.39 -44.16 5.68
C ALA A 687 2.95 -43.59 7.00
N TYR A 688 3.46 -42.35 6.97
CA TYR A 688 3.92 -41.64 8.16
C TYR A 688 2.74 -41.27 9.06
N ALA A 689 1.67 -40.72 8.50
CA ALA A 689 0.45 -40.38 9.23
C ALA A 689 -0.14 -41.60 9.95
N ALA A 690 -0.17 -42.77 9.31
CA ALA A 690 -0.61 -44.02 9.93
C ALA A 690 0.29 -44.44 11.11
N LYS A 691 1.61 -44.25 11.00
CA LYS A 691 2.56 -44.53 12.09
C LYS A 691 2.35 -43.59 13.28
N VAL A 692 2.13 -42.30 13.03
CA VAL A 692 1.85 -41.30 14.07
C VAL A 692 0.51 -41.60 14.76
N ALA A 693 -0.54 -41.90 13.99
CA ALA A 693 -1.83 -42.29 14.54
C ALA A 693 -1.71 -43.53 15.45
N ARG A 694 -0.94 -44.53 15.03
CA ARG A 694 -0.67 -45.73 15.83
C ARG A 694 0.09 -45.44 17.13
N LYS A 695 1.08 -44.54 17.11
CA LYS A 695 1.80 -44.10 18.32
C LYS A 695 0.88 -43.37 19.30
N ARG A 696 0.04 -42.47 18.80
CA ARG A 696 -0.97 -41.75 19.61
C ARG A 696 -1.95 -42.71 20.26
N GLU A 697 -2.43 -43.69 19.50
CA GLU A 697 -3.37 -44.69 19.99
C GLU A 697 -2.71 -45.63 21.03
N LEU A 698 -1.46 -46.03 20.80
CA LEU A 698 -0.70 -46.79 21.78
C LEU A 698 -0.51 -46.02 23.09
N ALA A 699 -0.12 -44.74 23.01
CA ALA A 699 0.05 -43.89 24.19
C ALA A 699 -1.26 -43.76 24.98
N ARG A 700 -2.39 -43.55 24.28
CA ARG A 700 -3.73 -43.51 24.87
C ARG A 700 -4.09 -44.83 25.56
N HIS A 701 -3.80 -45.97 24.92
CA HIS A 701 -4.10 -47.30 25.48
C HIS A 701 -3.25 -47.66 26.70
N THR A 702 -2.02 -47.15 26.76
CA THR A 702 -1.04 -47.49 27.80
C THR A 702 -0.92 -46.43 28.89
N GLY A 703 -1.65 -45.32 28.77
CA GLY A 703 -1.62 -44.22 29.73
C GLY A 703 -0.33 -43.39 29.68
N ILE A 704 0.40 -43.42 28.57
CA ILE A 704 1.63 -42.65 28.38
C ILE A 704 1.27 -41.19 28.09
N PRO A 705 1.75 -40.21 28.88
CA PRO A 705 1.66 -38.81 28.51
C PRO A 705 2.47 -38.57 27.24
N LEU A 706 1.82 -38.08 26.19
CA LEU A 706 2.43 -37.86 24.88
C LEU A 706 2.29 -36.41 24.44
N LEU A 707 3.42 -35.75 24.22
CA LEU A 707 3.52 -34.44 23.60
C LEU A 707 3.93 -34.60 22.13
N THR A 708 3.20 -33.96 21.21
CA THR A 708 3.59 -33.95 19.78
C THR A 708 3.86 -32.53 19.33
N LEU A 709 4.99 -32.32 18.66
CA LEU A 709 5.47 -31.03 18.16
C LEU A 709 5.52 -31.04 16.64
N THR A 710 5.28 -29.90 16.02
CA THR A 710 5.43 -29.65 14.58
C THR A 710 6.39 -28.49 14.34
N ALA A 711 6.72 -28.20 13.09
CA ALA A 711 7.53 -27.03 12.75
C ALA A 711 6.89 -25.70 13.19
N GLU A 712 5.56 -25.64 13.29
CA GLU A 712 4.83 -24.45 13.75
C GLU A 712 4.98 -24.21 15.26
N ASP A 713 5.35 -25.24 16.02
CA ASP A 713 5.51 -25.17 17.48
C ASP A 713 6.88 -24.63 17.90
N LEU A 714 7.84 -24.52 16.97
CA LEU A 714 9.22 -24.13 17.28
C LEU A 714 9.37 -22.74 17.91
N ASN A 715 8.45 -21.81 17.64
CA ASN A 715 8.45 -20.48 18.27
C ASN A 715 7.69 -20.45 19.62
N ARG A 716 7.12 -21.58 20.04
CA ARG A 716 6.30 -21.75 21.25
C ARG A 716 6.86 -22.80 22.22
N LEU A 717 8.08 -23.28 21.99
CA LEU A 717 8.71 -24.28 22.86
C LEU A 717 8.75 -23.84 24.34
N PRO A 718 9.04 -22.57 24.70
CA PRO A 718 8.97 -22.13 26.10
C PRO A 718 7.58 -22.32 26.74
N GLU A 719 6.49 -22.03 26.02
CA GLU A 719 5.13 -22.24 26.54
C GLU A 719 4.77 -23.71 26.62
N ILE A 720 5.15 -24.49 25.62
CA ILE A 720 4.83 -25.91 25.54
C ILE A 720 5.54 -26.66 26.67
N PHE A 721 6.81 -26.34 26.91
CA PHE A 721 7.63 -26.97 27.93
C PHE A 721 7.62 -26.25 29.28
N ALA A 722 6.69 -25.30 29.49
CA ALA A 722 6.66 -24.47 30.70
C ALA A 722 6.66 -25.27 32.01
N ALA A 723 6.07 -26.47 32.02
CA ALA A 723 6.02 -27.35 33.19
C ALA A 723 7.38 -27.98 33.55
N TRP A 724 8.32 -28.04 32.61
CA TRP A 724 9.65 -28.66 32.77
C TRP A 724 10.78 -27.64 32.86
N LEU A 725 10.50 -26.35 32.66
CA LEU A 725 11.50 -25.30 32.82
C LEU A 725 11.96 -25.21 34.29
N PRO A 726 13.27 -25.05 34.56
CA PRO A 726 13.77 -24.80 35.91
C PRO A 726 13.07 -23.58 36.52
N ALA A 727 12.75 -23.65 37.82
CA ALA A 727 12.25 -22.48 38.53
C ALA A 727 13.27 -21.34 38.41
N ALA A 728 12.82 -20.17 37.96
CA ALA A 728 13.70 -19.01 37.78
C ALA A 728 14.51 -18.78 39.07
N PRO A 729 15.85 -18.64 39.00
CA PRO A 729 16.64 -18.32 40.17
C PRO A 729 16.10 -17.02 40.77
N ALA A 730 15.78 -17.05 42.07
CA ALA A 730 15.46 -15.84 42.81
C ALA A 730 16.55 -14.80 42.52
N THR A 731 16.15 -13.64 42.04
CA THR A 731 17.05 -12.55 41.66
C THR A 731 18.00 -12.22 42.82
N GLY A 732 19.24 -12.69 42.70
CA GLY A 732 20.26 -12.54 43.73
C GLY A 732 21.64 -12.90 43.20
N GLY A 733 22.40 -11.87 42.81
CA GLY A 733 23.84 -11.96 42.56
C GLY A 733 24.21 -12.15 41.09
N ALA A 734 24.83 -11.11 40.52
CA ALA A 734 25.49 -11.19 39.23
C ALA A 734 26.56 -12.29 39.24
N THR A 735 26.37 -13.33 38.45
CA THR A 735 27.45 -14.16 37.93
C THR A 735 27.46 -14.01 36.43
N THR A 736 28.49 -13.30 35.95
CA THR A 736 28.90 -13.21 34.55
C THR A 736 29.04 -14.63 33.98
N PRO A 737 28.42 -14.98 32.84
CA PRO A 737 28.83 -16.17 32.11
C PRO A 737 30.22 -15.93 31.51
N ALA A 738 31.13 -16.86 31.74
CA ALA A 738 32.45 -16.88 31.12
C ALA A 738 32.32 -16.93 29.58
N PRO A 739 33.26 -16.32 28.84
CA PRO A 739 33.24 -16.36 27.39
C PRO A 739 33.51 -17.79 26.90
N PHE A 740 32.68 -18.26 25.98
CA PHE A 740 33.01 -19.34 25.05
C PHE A 740 33.14 -18.73 23.65
#